data_AF-A0A413VW57-F1
#
_entry.id   AF-A0A413VW57-F1
#
_cell.length_a   1.000
_cell.length_b   1.000
_cell.length_c   1.000
_cell.angle_alpha   90.00
_cell.angle_beta   90.00
_cell.angle_gamma   90.00
#
_symmetry.space_group_name_H-M   'P 1'
#
loop_
_entity.id
_entity.type
_entity.pdbx_description
1 polymer ?
#
loop_
_entity_poly.entity_id
_entity_poly.type
_entity_poly.pdbx_seq_one_letter_code
_entity_poly.pdbx_strand_id
1 'polypeptide(L)'
;MKNIFVYGMLFLLFGCYKVAGQEVIGLYDLHYTLETDLSTSEGRDIAWDDVHVVSALQGIVNRDVPQLYVFFVDRDHLDIDKYWLNKYRKKGQWLYRKETITYNTIEDLVSAYAGYVKGVVLYDERVPSTSNVASAVSGVEDLLPIRYDPAPESLYSRLVLGGPQLKIKHRLVNEDGSVMFTGLGVIPGTNRNSTGSIKNDPYIWYIENYMKTGKCNTEYAAYYLDQYWKQNPGVTVRNHHTLSNHDFFISKRAFFFDLSPWGDEPATDEPFQKVGTDLATLKEMLLLAYQQNKGKKYCYIGGFPSWAFKYTKHAGGIHDDVPTEWEFLRLISAYNAFKDADAIAIGALANASFWQHFPLDKQYLQSWVTHDELKQRGLLTSDGKVDMKGRNFLIFYVGDYDASSWVSQFTSLTWDDPNRGKVPMMWAISPVLQERVPHVLHNFRKTATKNDYFVASDNGAGYLSPGMLQEPRPISGLPSGLQSWAEHCKPYYEKWGLSITGFIVDGYAPGLNWEGMECYKSFSPNGIVPQKLSSLSMLFKNMPVLRSDYDINDVNPKEAAIAIVNRIKERGELPFHWFRNIIKSPTWYVQVVEEMKKMDKSICLLDAPSFFELLRIYLKENAPFAGGTGSREDPFLISTPQQFDNIRRYRSQCFQLVNDLDFSDYVREDGQSWWPLGEWGSGDKALERFSGFFDGSGYSIRNLSVERKAHDLSIFGVTEGAEIVNLKVENCKIIGEGRLGVLTGATFSTKIEQVCVLNSQCENRLSDHGSNAGGLTGPLYRSVVKSCSIQGGNVYAKDCVGGISSSMSKDSKIIDCYSNCRIEGIINVGGMTGKVN
;
A
#
# COMPACT_ATOMS: atom_id res chain seq x y z
N MET A 1 -19.99 73.32 47.69
CA MET A 1 -18.96 74.39 47.79
C MET A 1 -17.67 73.88 47.19
N LYS A 2 -17.13 74.63 46.21
CA LYS A 2 -15.72 74.78 45.81
C LYS A 2 -14.83 73.56 45.50
N ASN A 3 -14.62 73.31 44.21
CA ASN A 3 -13.39 73.57 43.43
C ASN A 3 -11.97 73.19 43.95
N ILE A 4 -11.26 72.48 43.04
CA ILE A 4 -9.84 72.64 42.57
C ILE A 4 -8.79 71.59 43.00
N PHE A 5 -8.39 70.81 41.96
CA PHE A 5 -7.09 70.23 41.53
C PHE A 5 -6.09 69.63 42.53
N VAL A 6 -5.54 68.44 42.21
CA VAL A 6 -4.12 68.20 41.81
C VAL A 6 -3.97 66.84 41.09
N TYR A 7 -3.09 66.83 40.09
CA TYR A 7 -2.62 65.73 39.21
C TYR A 7 -2.02 64.50 39.93
N GLY A 8 -2.07 63.32 39.30
CA GLY A 8 -1.10 62.25 39.59
C GLY A 8 -1.41 60.86 39.04
N MET A 9 -0.61 60.41 38.06
CA MET A 9 -0.33 59.02 37.63
C MET A 9 -1.46 58.17 37.01
N LEU A 10 -1.43 58.08 35.67
CA LEU A 10 -1.96 56.92 34.93
C LEU A 10 -1.05 55.72 35.19
N PHE A 11 -1.55 54.73 35.93
CA PHE A 11 -1.03 53.36 35.86
C PHE A 11 -1.53 52.70 34.57
N LEU A 12 -0.59 52.35 33.70
CA LEU A 12 -0.81 51.45 32.55
C LEU A 12 -1.16 50.06 33.07
N LEU A 13 -2.45 49.75 33.08
CA LEU A 13 -2.96 48.38 33.15
C LEU A 13 -2.70 47.72 31.79
N PHE A 14 -1.63 46.94 31.68
CA PHE A 14 -1.48 45.93 30.63
C PHE A 14 -2.48 44.79 30.91
N GLY A 15 -3.70 44.97 30.42
CA GLY A 15 -4.74 43.95 30.35
C GLY A 15 -4.90 43.47 28.92
N CYS A 16 -4.91 42.15 28.75
CA CYS A 16 -5.08 41.37 27.53
C CYS A 16 -5.93 42.03 26.42
N TYR A 17 -5.32 42.24 25.25
CA TYR A 17 -6.03 42.22 23.97
C TYR A 17 -5.80 40.86 23.30
N LYS A 18 -6.70 39.91 23.58
CA LYS A 18 -7.09 38.90 22.59
C LYS A 18 -8.40 39.41 21.99
N VAL A 19 -8.33 39.79 20.71
CA VAL A 19 -9.36 39.76 19.64
C VAL A 19 -9.21 40.97 18.71
N ALA A 20 -9.17 40.65 17.41
CA ALA A 20 -9.30 41.50 16.22
C ALA A 20 -8.04 42.25 15.75
N GLY A 21 -7.16 41.55 15.02
CA GLY A 21 -6.20 42.17 14.11
C GLY A 21 -6.04 41.30 12.87
N GLN A 22 -6.05 41.87 11.67
CA GLN A 22 -5.47 41.22 10.51
C GLN A 22 -4.01 40.88 10.86
N GLU A 23 -3.73 39.60 11.13
CA GLU A 23 -2.39 39.12 11.40
C GLU A 23 -1.53 39.34 10.15
N VAL A 24 -0.56 40.24 10.27
CA VAL A 24 0.45 40.53 9.24
C VAL A 24 1.30 39.27 9.04
N ILE A 25 1.47 38.84 7.80
CA ILE A 25 2.30 37.66 7.47
C ILE A 25 3.76 38.11 7.32
N GLY A 26 4.65 37.54 8.11
CA GLY A 26 6.09 37.68 7.91
C GLY A 26 6.56 36.96 6.65
N LEU A 27 7.40 37.62 5.86
CA LEU A 27 8.06 37.08 4.69
C LEU A 27 9.57 37.07 4.95
N TYR A 28 10.23 35.95 4.65
CA TYR A 28 11.68 35.81 4.73
C TYR A 28 12.22 35.06 3.51
N ASP A 29 13.31 35.56 2.94
CA ASP A 29 13.94 34.97 1.75
C ASP A 29 15.19 34.19 2.16
N LEU A 30 15.15 32.86 2.01
CA LEU A 30 16.25 31.95 2.30
C LEU A 30 17.10 31.62 1.05
N HIS A 31 16.82 32.18 -0.14
CA HIS A 31 17.51 31.79 -1.36
C HIS A 31 19.03 32.03 -1.31
N TYR A 32 19.51 32.96 -0.48
CA TYR A 32 20.95 33.17 -0.31
C TYR A 32 21.69 31.89 0.16
N THR A 33 21.00 31.00 0.87
CA THR A 33 21.55 29.70 1.30
C THR A 33 21.77 28.72 0.15
N LEU A 34 21.05 28.94 -0.97
CA LEU A 34 21.21 28.19 -2.22
C LEU A 34 22.37 28.68 -3.09
N GLU A 35 23.01 29.79 -2.71
CA GLU A 35 24.08 30.45 -3.49
C GLU A 35 25.45 30.40 -2.78
N THR A 36 25.56 29.91 -1.54
CA THR A 36 26.85 29.84 -0.82
C THR A 36 27.83 28.83 -1.45
N ASP A 37 29.13 28.97 -1.20
CA ASP A 37 30.14 28.02 -1.71
C ASP A 37 30.23 26.75 -0.85
N LEU A 38 29.62 25.66 -1.32
CA LEU A 38 29.59 24.37 -0.62
C LEU A 38 30.95 23.66 -0.53
N SER A 39 31.98 24.12 -1.25
CA SER A 39 33.34 23.58 -1.10
C SER A 39 34.00 24.03 0.22
N THR A 40 33.55 25.15 0.78
CA THR A 40 34.05 25.71 2.05
C THR A 40 33.24 25.24 3.25
N SER A 41 33.85 25.20 4.45
CA SER A 41 33.13 24.94 5.70
C SER A 41 32.07 25.99 5.94
N GLU A 42 32.43 27.26 5.76
CA GLU A 42 31.58 28.42 6.04
C GLU A 42 30.32 28.41 5.15
N GLY A 43 30.48 28.09 3.87
CA GLY A 43 29.33 27.98 2.96
C GLY A 43 28.40 26.82 3.32
N ARG A 44 28.94 25.66 3.72
CA ARG A 44 28.13 24.53 4.21
C ARG A 44 27.43 24.84 5.52
N ASP A 45 28.09 25.58 6.41
CA ASP A 45 27.55 25.99 7.71
C ASP A 45 26.36 26.93 7.51
N ILE A 46 26.48 27.95 6.67
CA ILE A 46 25.36 28.86 6.36
C ILE A 46 24.21 28.10 5.69
N ALA A 47 24.51 27.22 4.73
CA ALA A 47 23.47 26.45 4.02
C ALA A 47 22.69 25.52 4.95
N TRP A 48 23.34 25.01 6.01
CA TRP A 48 22.70 24.14 6.99
C TRP A 48 22.04 24.92 8.14
N ASP A 49 22.82 25.72 8.87
CA ASP A 49 22.43 26.31 10.16
C ASP A 49 21.28 27.31 9.98
N ASP A 50 21.32 28.16 8.94
CA ASP A 50 20.30 29.17 8.70
C ASP A 50 18.96 28.52 8.30
N VAL A 51 18.99 27.52 7.40
CA VAL A 51 17.77 26.81 6.99
C VAL A 51 17.20 26.01 8.15
N HIS A 52 18.04 25.40 8.99
CA HIS A 52 17.61 24.64 10.16
C HIS A 52 16.87 25.51 11.17
N VAL A 53 17.46 26.66 11.54
CA VAL A 53 16.86 27.61 12.50
C VAL A 53 15.58 28.22 11.95
N VAL A 54 15.56 28.65 10.68
CA VAL A 54 14.38 29.30 10.09
C VAL A 54 13.23 28.29 9.94
N SER A 55 13.51 27.05 9.54
CA SER A 55 12.47 26.01 9.43
C SER A 55 11.87 25.66 10.80
N ALA A 56 12.71 25.60 11.85
CA ALA A 56 12.24 25.38 13.21
C ALA A 56 11.41 26.56 13.74
N LEU A 57 11.89 27.79 13.53
CA LEU A 57 11.13 28.99 13.87
C LEU A 57 9.78 28.99 13.17
N GLN A 58 9.76 28.73 11.86
CA GLN A 58 8.55 28.65 11.06
C GLN A 58 7.56 27.62 11.63
N GLY A 59 8.03 26.41 11.95
CA GLY A 59 7.18 25.39 12.56
C GLY A 59 6.58 25.79 13.90
N ILE A 60 7.34 26.50 14.74
CA ILE A 60 6.88 26.97 16.05
C ILE A 60 5.83 28.09 15.88
N VAL A 61 6.11 29.11 15.07
CA VAL A 61 5.23 30.29 14.93
C VAL A 61 3.97 29.99 14.13
N ASN A 62 4.04 29.02 13.21
CA ASN A 62 2.90 28.60 12.39
C ASN A 62 2.06 27.50 13.04
N ARG A 63 2.34 27.07 14.27
CA ARG A 63 1.66 25.92 14.87
C ARG A 63 0.13 26.09 14.92
N ASP A 64 -0.33 27.27 15.32
CA ASP A 64 -1.75 27.52 15.56
C ASP A 64 -2.39 28.43 14.49
N VAL A 65 -1.60 29.29 13.83
CA VAL A 65 -2.05 30.25 12.82
C VAL A 65 -0.95 30.52 11.78
N PRO A 66 -1.26 30.85 10.51
CA PRO A 66 -0.27 31.03 9.45
C PRO A 66 0.40 32.42 9.50
N GLN A 67 1.55 32.53 10.18
CA GLN A 67 2.22 33.80 10.48
C GLN A 67 3.50 34.04 9.66
N LEU A 68 4.31 33.02 9.37
CA LEU A 68 5.60 33.15 8.69
C LEU A 68 5.61 32.35 7.39
N TYR A 69 5.91 33.03 6.29
CA TYR A 69 6.11 32.46 4.96
C TYR A 69 7.56 32.65 4.52
N VAL A 70 8.15 31.60 3.95
CA VAL A 70 9.56 31.51 3.61
C VAL A 70 9.70 31.26 2.11
N PHE A 71 10.64 31.92 1.44
CA PHE A 71 11.01 31.59 0.05
C PHE A 71 12.28 30.74 0.08
N PHE A 72 12.22 29.51 -0.45
CA PHE A 72 13.34 28.58 -0.43
C PHE A 72 13.38 27.62 -1.62
N VAL A 73 12.24 27.12 -2.12
CA VAL A 73 12.22 26.03 -3.08
C VAL A 73 12.14 26.56 -4.51
N ASP A 74 13.26 26.42 -5.24
CA ASP A 74 13.34 26.65 -6.68
C ASP A 74 13.32 25.34 -7.48
N ARG A 75 12.63 25.34 -8.61
CA ARG A 75 12.63 24.23 -9.57
C ARG A 75 12.45 24.74 -11.00
N ASP A 76 13.31 24.30 -11.92
CA ASP A 76 13.28 24.69 -13.34
C ASP A 76 13.17 26.21 -13.57
N HIS A 77 13.97 26.99 -12.83
CA HIS A 77 13.95 28.46 -12.81
C HIS A 77 12.64 29.10 -12.33
N LEU A 78 11.76 28.33 -11.68
CA LEU A 78 10.54 28.80 -11.04
C LEU A 78 10.68 28.71 -9.52
N ASP A 79 10.48 29.84 -8.86
CA ASP A 79 10.29 29.92 -7.42
C ASP A 79 8.91 29.38 -7.05
N ILE A 80 8.88 28.17 -6.50
CA ILE A 80 7.65 27.44 -6.18
C ILE A 80 6.89 28.12 -5.05
N ASP A 81 7.60 28.70 -4.09
CA ASP A 81 7.01 29.37 -2.94
C ASP A 81 6.32 30.68 -3.36
N LYS A 82 6.95 31.49 -4.22
CA LYS A 82 6.35 32.68 -4.82
C LYS A 82 5.20 32.32 -5.75
N TYR A 83 5.30 31.22 -6.51
CA TYR A 83 4.19 30.75 -7.37
C TYR A 83 2.89 30.57 -6.57
N TRP A 84 2.94 29.82 -5.47
CA TRP A 84 1.76 29.55 -4.65
C TRP A 84 1.27 30.77 -3.87
N LEU A 85 2.19 31.55 -3.29
CA LEU A 85 1.85 32.78 -2.59
C LEU A 85 1.13 33.76 -3.53
N ASN A 86 1.68 34.00 -4.72
CA ASN A 86 1.11 34.91 -5.71
C ASN A 86 -0.27 34.44 -6.18
N LYS A 87 -0.44 33.13 -6.39
CA LYS A 87 -1.73 32.54 -6.77
C LYS A 87 -2.82 32.85 -5.76
N TYR A 88 -2.54 32.61 -4.47
CA TYR A 88 -3.53 32.80 -3.40
C TYR A 88 -3.62 34.22 -2.85
N ARG A 89 -2.76 35.14 -3.31
CA ARG A 89 -2.89 36.59 -3.10
C ARG A 89 -3.72 37.30 -4.17
N LYS A 90 -4.17 36.61 -5.24
CA LYS A 90 -5.07 37.21 -6.24
C LYS A 90 -6.43 37.57 -5.65
N LYS A 91 -7.13 38.54 -6.25
CA LYS A 91 -8.47 38.97 -5.81
C LYS A 91 -9.42 37.77 -5.68
N GLY A 92 -10.08 37.66 -4.53
CA GLY A 92 -11.02 36.57 -4.21
C GLY A 92 -10.38 35.30 -3.64
N GLN A 93 -9.06 35.27 -3.50
CA GLN A 93 -8.32 34.15 -2.89
C GLN A 93 -8.00 34.42 -1.42
N TRP A 94 -7.64 33.36 -0.70
CA TRP A 94 -7.47 33.32 0.77
C TRP A 94 -6.56 34.43 1.32
N LEU A 95 -5.48 34.77 0.62
CA LEU A 95 -4.46 35.72 1.08
C LEU A 95 -4.61 37.13 0.50
N TYR A 96 -5.65 37.42 -0.29
CA TYR A 96 -5.78 38.68 -1.04
C TYR A 96 -5.65 39.96 -0.20
N ARG A 97 -6.19 39.96 1.02
CA ARG A 97 -6.20 41.12 1.93
C ARG A 97 -5.29 40.94 3.14
N LYS A 98 -4.40 39.94 3.10
CA LYS A 98 -3.44 39.70 4.18
C LYS A 98 -2.25 40.63 3.97
N GLU A 99 -2.03 41.50 4.96
CA GLU A 99 -0.85 42.35 5.02
C GLU A 99 0.41 41.49 5.20
N THR A 100 1.54 42.03 4.76
CA THR A 100 2.83 41.32 4.81
C THR A 100 3.93 42.26 5.32
N ILE A 101 4.88 41.71 6.06
CA ILE A 101 6.11 42.38 6.50
C ILE A 101 7.32 41.55 6.08
N THR A 102 8.35 42.17 5.54
CA THR A 102 9.57 41.48 5.12
C THR A 102 10.67 41.67 6.17
N TYR A 103 11.32 40.57 6.56
CA TYR A 103 12.52 40.59 7.40
C TYR A 103 13.75 40.36 6.52
N ASN A 104 14.81 41.13 6.74
CA ASN A 104 16.00 41.12 5.87
C ASN A 104 17.17 40.34 6.46
N THR A 105 17.17 40.11 7.78
CA THR A 105 18.21 39.34 8.49
C THR A 105 17.58 38.28 9.38
N ILE A 106 18.32 37.21 9.66
CA ILE A 106 17.85 36.15 10.56
C ILE A 106 17.71 36.66 12.00
N GLU A 107 18.55 37.61 12.42
CA GLU A 107 18.47 38.28 13.72
C GLU A 107 17.17 39.08 13.87
N ASP A 108 16.79 39.86 12.85
CA ASP A 108 15.53 40.60 12.84
C ASP A 108 14.33 39.65 12.88
N LEU A 109 14.38 38.58 12.08
CA LEU A 109 13.34 37.56 12.02
C LEU A 109 13.15 36.89 13.39
N VAL A 110 14.24 36.39 14.00
CA VAL A 110 14.19 35.72 15.30
C VAL A 110 13.74 36.70 16.39
N SER A 111 14.21 37.94 16.35
CA SER A 111 13.79 38.98 17.31
C SER A 111 12.30 39.30 17.20
N ALA A 112 11.76 39.39 15.99
CA ALA A 112 10.35 39.66 15.75
C ALA A 112 9.42 38.57 16.30
N TYR A 113 9.90 37.32 16.33
CA TYR A 113 9.16 36.17 16.83
C TYR A 113 9.66 35.64 18.19
N ALA A 114 10.48 36.40 18.91
CA ALA A 114 11.07 35.96 20.19
C ALA A 114 10.01 35.55 21.23
N GLY A 115 8.80 36.11 21.17
CA GLY A 115 7.69 35.75 22.06
C GLY A 115 7.16 34.31 21.88
N TYR A 116 7.48 33.65 20.76
CA TYR A 116 7.10 32.25 20.48
C TYR A 116 8.18 31.25 20.90
N VAL A 117 9.41 31.71 21.13
CA VAL A 117 10.60 30.87 21.35
C VAL A 117 11.02 30.93 22.82
N LYS A 118 11.25 29.78 23.46
CA LYS A 118 11.64 29.68 24.87
C LYS A 118 13.15 29.62 25.11
N GLY A 119 13.93 29.55 24.04
CA GLY A 119 15.38 29.45 24.06
C GLY A 119 15.92 28.59 22.93
N VAL A 120 17.08 27.97 23.15
CA VAL A 120 17.76 27.13 22.15
C VAL A 120 18.11 25.77 22.72
N VAL A 121 18.16 24.77 21.83
CA VAL A 121 18.83 23.49 22.05
C VAL A 121 20.09 23.47 21.21
N LEU A 122 21.24 23.30 21.87
CA LEU A 122 22.53 23.22 21.20
C LEU A 122 22.80 21.78 20.74
N TYR A 123 23.28 21.62 19.51
CA TYR A 123 23.67 20.31 18.96
C TYR A 123 25.12 20.29 18.47
N ASP A 124 25.66 19.09 18.25
CA ASP A 124 27.07 18.83 17.98
C ASP A 124 27.26 18.24 16.58
N GLU A 125 27.99 18.93 15.71
CA GLU A 125 28.22 18.44 14.34
C GLU A 125 29.08 17.20 14.25
N ARG A 126 29.87 16.91 15.28
CA ARG A 126 30.69 15.68 15.36
C ARG A 126 29.82 14.45 15.59
N VAL A 127 28.57 14.64 16.03
CA VAL A 127 27.55 13.60 16.16
C VAL A 127 26.31 14.02 15.35
N PRO A 128 26.30 13.78 14.03
CA PRO A 128 25.29 14.34 13.12
C PRO A 128 23.83 14.14 13.56
N SER A 129 23.50 12.98 14.14
CA SER A 129 22.14 12.65 14.61
C SER A 129 21.61 13.58 15.70
N THR A 130 22.48 14.32 16.41
CA THR A 130 22.05 15.34 17.38
C THR A 130 21.27 16.49 16.73
N SER A 131 21.47 16.76 15.44
CA SER A 131 20.69 17.77 14.70
C SER A 131 19.21 17.37 14.51
N ASN A 132 18.93 16.09 14.27
CA ASN A 132 17.57 15.55 14.24
C ASN A 132 16.94 15.55 15.63
N VAL A 133 17.67 15.13 16.66
CA VAL A 133 17.20 15.20 18.06
C VAL A 133 16.90 16.65 18.46
N ALA A 134 17.72 17.61 18.04
CA ALA A 134 17.48 19.03 18.27
C ALA A 134 16.18 19.51 17.58
N SER A 135 15.89 19.07 16.36
CA SER A 135 14.61 19.34 15.68
C SER A 135 13.41 18.80 16.49
N ALA A 136 13.53 17.57 16.98
CA ALA A 136 12.48 16.94 17.78
C ALA A 136 12.25 17.65 19.13
N VAL A 137 13.33 18.06 19.81
CA VAL A 137 13.27 18.87 21.04
C VAL A 137 12.67 20.25 20.76
N SER A 138 13.03 20.87 19.63
CA SER A 138 12.51 22.17 19.19
C SER A 138 10.99 22.18 19.07
N GLY A 139 10.42 21.13 18.47
CA GLY A 139 8.97 20.98 18.38
C GLY A 139 8.29 20.82 19.75
N VAL A 140 8.87 20.03 20.65
CA VAL A 140 8.26 19.75 21.96
C VAL A 140 8.38 20.94 22.92
N GLU A 141 9.50 21.66 22.92
CA GLU A 141 9.80 22.68 23.92
C GLU A 141 9.79 24.12 23.39
N ASP A 142 9.46 24.33 22.12
CA ASP A 142 9.45 25.65 21.47
C ASP A 142 10.84 26.30 21.51
N LEU A 143 11.87 25.52 21.18
CA LEU A 143 13.27 25.94 21.15
C LEU A 143 13.79 26.03 19.71
N LEU A 144 14.82 26.83 19.47
CA LEU A 144 15.51 26.82 18.17
C LEU A 144 16.72 25.87 18.21
N PRO A 145 16.92 25.02 17.19
CA PRO A 145 18.08 24.15 17.10
C PRO A 145 19.27 24.95 16.57
N ILE A 146 20.37 25.02 17.33
CA ILE A 146 21.57 25.77 16.94
C ILE A 146 22.80 24.88 17.07
N ARG A 147 23.61 24.78 16.02
CA ARG A 147 24.91 24.09 16.08
C ARG A 147 25.82 24.83 17.06
N TYR A 148 26.44 24.11 17.98
CA TYR A 148 27.45 24.71 18.84
C TYR A 148 28.71 25.02 18.04
N ASP A 149 28.98 26.31 17.82
CA ASP A 149 30.16 26.79 17.11
C ASP A 149 30.59 28.14 17.70
N PRO A 150 31.68 28.21 18.48
CA PRO A 150 32.11 29.46 19.11
C PRO A 150 32.84 30.41 18.15
N ALA A 151 32.96 30.10 16.85
CA ALA A 151 33.55 31.03 15.89
C ALA A 151 32.78 32.36 15.83
N PRO A 152 33.43 33.52 15.71
CA PRO A 152 32.78 34.83 15.84
C PRO A 152 31.58 35.07 14.90
N GLU A 153 31.65 34.54 13.67
CA GLU A 153 30.62 34.73 12.63
C GLU A 153 29.59 33.59 12.57
N SER A 154 29.71 32.58 13.44
CA SER A 154 28.78 31.47 13.47
C SER A 154 27.36 31.93 13.86
N LEU A 155 26.34 31.17 13.45
CA LEU A 155 24.97 31.47 13.84
C LEU A 155 24.76 31.39 15.36
N TYR A 156 25.53 30.54 16.06
CA TYR A 156 25.57 30.49 17.52
C TYR A 156 26.08 31.80 18.12
N SER A 157 27.23 32.30 17.66
CA SER A 157 27.78 33.57 18.13
C SER A 157 26.83 34.72 17.83
N ARG A 158 26.17 34.71 16.67
CA ARG A 158 25.20 35.74 16.28
C ARG A 158 23.95 35.71 17.16
N LEU A 159 23.26 34.57 17.29
CA LEU A 159 21.94 34.50 17.96
C LEU A 159 22.00 34.25 19.48
N VAL A 160 23.04 33.59 19.99
CA VAL A 160 23.16 33.17 21.41
C VAL A 160 24.10 34.07 22.19
N LEU A 161 25.29 34.38 21.66
CA LEU A 161 26.25 35.26 22.33
C LEU A 161 26.00 36.75 22.01
N GLY A 162 25.61 37.03 20.77
CA GLY A 162 25.40 38.35 20.17
C GLY A 162 23.98 38.88 20.41
N GLY A 163 23.14 38.92 19.38
CA GLY A 163 21.73 39.31 19.46
C GLY A 163 20.85 38.31 18.72
N PRO A 164 19.69 37.85 19.25
CA PRO A 164 18.91 38.32 20.41
C PRO A 164 19.21 37.68 21.77
N GLN A 165 20.40 37.09 21.96
CA GLN A 165 20.84 36.46 23.22
C GLN A 165 19.89 35.37 23.72
N LEU A 166 19.54 34.44 22.83
CA LEU A 166 18.62 33.36 23.17
C LEU A 166 19.20 32.50 24.30
N LYS A 167 18.35 32.17 25.29
CA LYS A 167 18.77 31.36 26.43
C LYS A 167 19.02 29.91 26.02
N ILE A 168 20.18 29.37 26.36
CA ILE A 168 20.47 27.94 26.23
C ILE A 168 19.59 27.19 27.24
N LYS A 169 18.77 26.25 26.73
CA LYS A 169 17.87 25.41 27.55
C LYS A 169 18.33 23.97 27.62
N HIS A 170 18.80 23.44 26.50
CA HIS A 170 19.34 22.08 26.41
C HIS A 170 20.66 22.09 25.64
N ARG A 171 21.53 21.13 25.97
CA ARG A 171 22.78 20.89 25.26
C ARG A 171 22.87 19.41 24.94
N LEU A 172 23.08 19.10 23.67
CA LEU A 172 23.46 17.79 23.15
C LEU A 172 24.99 17.73 22.90
N VAL A 173 25.71 18.54 23.67
CA VAL A 173 27.16 18.76 23.70
C VAL A 173 27.52 19.11 25.15
N ASN A 174 28.72 18.77 25.63
CA ASN A 174 29.12 19.10 26.99
C ASN A 174 29.30 20.62 27.17
N GLU A 175 29.28 21.08 28.43
CA GLU A 175 29.44 22.49 28.80
C GLU A 175 30.74 23.11 28.26
N ASP A 176 31.82 22.33 28.20
CA ASP A 176 33.13 22.72 27.67
C ASP A 176 33.24 22.61 26.14
N GLY A 177 32.16 22.20 25.46
CA GLY A 177 32.14 21.98 24.01
C GLY A 177 32.72 20.64 23.58
N SER A 178 33.06 19.72 24.50
CA SER A 178 33.42 18.34 24.16
C SER A 178 32.20 17.49 23.79
N VAL A 179 32.43 16.39 23.07
CA VAL A 179 31.37 15.49 22.59
C VAL A 179 30.64 14.84 23.77
N MET A 180 29.31 14.94 23.80
CA MET A 180 28.47 14.37 24.87
C MET A 180 28.21 12.88 24.69
N PHE A 181 27.90 12.45 23.46
CA PHE A 181 27.59 11.06 23.14
C PHE A 181 28.84 10.38 22.60
N THR A 182 29.33 9.34 23.28
CA THR A 182 30.62 8.70 22.95
C THR A 182 30.47 7.26 22.46
N GLY A 183 29.25 6.71 22.43
CA GLY A 183 29.03 5.29 22.13
C GLY A 183 29.48 4.36 23.26
N LEU A 184 29.73 4.88 24.47
CA LEU A 184 30.26 4.11 25.61
C LEU A 184 29.55 4.47 26.92
N GLY A 185 29.56 3.53 27.87
CA GLY A 185 29.07 3.75 29.23
C GLY A 185 27.55 3.93 29.33
N VAL A 186 27.10 4.81 30.21
CA VAL A 186 25.68 5.17 30.38
C VAL A 186 25.41 6.45 29.58
N ILE A 187 24.33 6.44 28.79
CA ILE A 187 23.94 7.59 27.97
C ILE A 187 23.62 8.77 28.91
N PRO A 188 24.29 9.93 28.76
CA PRO A 188 24.17 11.03 29.72
C PRO A 188 22.73 11.50 29.94
N GLY A 189 22.34 11.72 31.19
CA GLY A 189 20.97 12.12 31.54
C GLY A 189 19.92 11.00 31.43
N THR A 190 20.36 9.74 31.30
CA THR A 190 19.49 8.55 31.32
C THR A 190 20.06 7.47 32.24
N ASN A 191 19.29 6.40 32.47
CA ASN A 191 19.78 5.19 33.14
C ASN A 191 20.12 4.06 32.14
N ARG A 192 20.19 4.37 30.84
CA ARG A 192 20.34 3.40 29.78
C ARG A 192 21.80 3.31 29.35
N ASN A 193 22.33 2.09 29.29
CA ASN A 193 23.65 1.85 28.72
C ASN A 193 23.65 2.25 27.24
N SER A 194 24.80 2.73 26.77
CA SER A 194 25.05 3.02 25.37
C SER A 194 24.74 1.82 24.48
N THR A 195 24.27 2.11 23.29
CA THR A 195 24.06 1.15 22.21
C THR A 195 25.38 0.63 21.62
N GLY A 196 26.52 1.23 21.99
CA GLY A 196 27.79 1.03 21.29
C GLY A 196 27.91 1.88 20.02
N SER A 197 26.97 2.80 19.79
CA SER A 197 26.86 3.62 18.58
C SER A 197 26.74 5.09 18.94
N ILE A 198 27.66 5.90 18.43
CA ILE A 198 27.65 7.35 18.66
C ILE A 198 26.42 7.99 18.00
N LYS A 199 25.97 7.42 16.87
CA LYS A 199 24.78 7.84 16.15
C LYS A 199 23.48 7.56 16.89
N ASN A 200 23.36 6.39 17.53
CA ASN A 200 22.09 5.94 18.12
C ASN A 200 21.85 6.45 19.53
N ASP A 201 22.91 6.70 20.30
CA ASP A 201 22.78 7.18 21.68
C ASP A 201 21.96 8.50 21.81
N PRO A 202 22.08 9.51 20.91
CA PRO A 202 21.18 10.66 20.87
C PRO A 202 19.70 10.29 20.70
N TYR A 203 19.38 9.32 19.83
CA TYR A 203 18.02 8.85 19.61
C TYR A 203 17.48 8.12 20.84
N ILE A 204 18.30 7.29 21.49
CA ILE A 204 17.94 6.67 22.77
C ILE A 204 17.71 7.72 23.86
N TRP A 205 18.56 8.75 23.93
CA TRP A 205 18.36 9.87 24.85
C TRP A 205 17.00 10.54 24.63
N TYR A 206 16.60 10.76 23.37
CA TYR A 206 15.29 11.31 23.05
C TYR A 206 14.14 10.36 23.43
N ILE A 207 14.30 9.06 23.18
CA ILE A 207 13.32 8.04 23.58
C ILE A 207 13.05 8.10 25.09
N GLU A 208 14.11 8.10 25.92
CA GLU A 208 13.98 8.10 27.38
C GLU A 208 13.40 9.41 27.92
N ASN A 209 13.82 10.56 27.39
CA ASN A 209 13.45 11.86 27.94
C ASN A 209 12.13 12.43 27.41
N TYR A 210 11.71 12.03 26.20
CA TYR A 210 10.55 12.62 25.50
C TYR A 210 9.50 11.61 25.05
N MET A 211 9.89 10.52 24.36
CA MET A 211 8.89 9.57 23.87
C MET A 211 8.26 8.78 25.01
N LYS A 212 9.07 8.11 25.86
CA LYS A 212 8.57 7.32 27.00
C LYS A 212 7.82 8.16 28.04
N THR A 213 8.13 9.44 28.13
CA THR A 213 7.47 10.39 29.05
C THR A 213 6.18 10.99 28.48
N GLY A 214 5.83 10.69 27.22
CA GLY A 214 4.61 11.17 26.58
C GLY A 214 4.64 12.66 26.20
N LYS A 215 5.82 13.28 26.10
CA LYS A 215 5.97 14.68 25.72
C LYS A 215 5.97 14.91 24.20
N CYS A 216 6.33 13.86 23.44
CA CYS A 216 6.32 13.86 21.98
C CYS A 216 4.93 13.47 21.44
N ASN A 217 4.54 14.04 20.29
CA ASN A 217 3.37 13.59 19.56
C ASN A 217 3.76 12.45 18.60
N THR A 218 3.48 11.21 18.98
CA THR A 218 3.82 10.02 18.20
C THR A 218 2.89 9.72 17.02
N GLU A 219 1.90 10.57 16.75
CA GLU A 219 1.11 10.50 15.52
C GLU A 219 1.91 10.99 14.31
N TYR A 220 3.04 11.67 14.53
CA TYR A 220 3.89 12.22 13.48
C TYR A 220 5.37 11.89 13.72
N ALA A 221 6.06 11.59 12.62
CA ALA A 221 7.50 11.38 12.59
C ALA A 221 8.11 12.00 11.33
N ALA A 222 9.42 12.21 11.37
CA ALA A 222 10.19 12.78 10.28
C ALA A 222 11.45 11.95 10.03
N TYR A 223 11.53 11.30 8.86
CA TYR A 223 12.72 10.64 8.36
C TYR A 223 13.46 11.58 7.42
N TYR A 224 14.34 12.41 7.98
CA TYR A 224 15.14 13.36 7.22
C TYR A 224 16.63 13.20 7.53
N LEU A 225 17.43 13.46 6.50
CA LEU A 225 18.88 13.41 6.58
C LEU A 225 19.39 14.35 7.67
N ASP A 226 20.22 13.81 8.58
CA ASP A 226 20.89 14.63 9.58
C ASP A 226 22.10 15.39 9.00
N GLN A 227 22.87 16.06 9.86
CA GLN A 227 23.99 16.92 9.43
C GLN A 227 25.11 16.18 8.65
N TYR A 228 25.03 14.85 8.52
CA TYR A 228 25.87 14.05 7.63
C TYR A 228 25.83 14.54 6.17
N TRP A 229 24.77 15.25 5.75
CA TRP A 229 24.73 15.97 4.47
C TRP A 229 26.01 16.78 4.18
N LYS A 230 26.60 17.43 5.20
CA LYS A 230 27.81 18.26 5.06
C LYS A 230 29.03 17.48 4.58
N GLN A 231 29.05 16.15 4.71
CA GLN A 231 30.17 15.32 4.24
C GLN A 231 30.28 15.31 2.72
N ASN A 232 29.15 15.39 2.01
CA ASN A 232 29.14 15.41 0.55
C ASN A 232 27.87 16.11 0.01
N PRO A 233 27.76 17.44 0.16
CA PRO A 233 26.52 18.17 -0.18
C PRO A 233 26.23 18.24 -1.69
N GLY A 234 27.17 17.81 -2.55
CA GLY A 234 27.06 17.84 -4.00
C GLY A 234 26.59 16.55 -4.67
N VAL A 235 26.23 15.50 -3.91
CA VAL A 235 25.79 14.21 -4.50
C VAL A 235 24.45 14.36 -5.25
N THR A 236 23.62 15.33 -4.85
CA THR A 236 22.33 15.60 -5.48
C THR A 236 22.04 17.11 -5.42
N VAL A 237 20.81 17.52 -5.73
CA VAL A 237 20.40 18.93 -5.67
C VAL A 237 20.59 19.51 -4.27
N ARG A 238 20.94 20.78 -4.24
CA ARG A 238 21.44 21.48 -3.04
C ARG A 238 20.46 21.46 -1.86
N ASN A 239 19.17 21.64 -2.11
CA ASN A 239 18.13 21.68 -1.08
C ASN A 239 17.67 20.29 -0.60
N HIS A 240 18.31 19.21 -1.06
CA HIS A 240 17.94 17.84 -0.66
C HIS A 240 18.48 17.42 0.73
N HIS A 241 19.02 18.35 1.52
CA HIS A 241 19.10 18.15 2.97
C HIS A 241 17.71 18.19 3.63
N THR A 242 16.66 18.68 2.93
CA THR A 242 15.24 18.62 3.33
C THR A 242 14.88 19.32 4.65
N LEU A 243 15.77 20.17 5.18
CA LEU A 243 15.53 20.93 6.42
C LEU A 243 14.28 21.80 6.35
N SER A 244 13.94 22.33 5.17
CA SER A 244 12.71 23.10 4.94
C SER A 244 11.45 22.36 5.36
N ASN A 245 11.46 21.03 5.27
CA ASN A 245 10.33 20.17 5.59
C ASN A 245 10.10 20.07 7.10
N HIS A 246 11.12 20.41 7.91
CA HIS A 246 11.05 20.31 9.37
C HIS A 246 9.97 21.24 9.93
N ASP A 247 9.61 22.32 9.22
CA ASP A 247 8.60 23.29 9.67
C ASP A 247 7.30 22.60 10.08
N PHE A 248 6.76 21.72 9.23
CA PHE A 248 5.52 21.00 9.50
C PHE A 248 5.67 20.05 10.69
N PHE A 249 6.72 19.23 10.71
CA PHE A 249 6.89 18.21 11.75
C PHE A 249 7.23 18.81 13.12
N ILE A 250 7.95 19.94 13.16
CA ILE A 250 8.16 20.74 14.36
C ILE A 250 6.84 21.36 14.84
N SER A 251 5.99 21.85 13.93
CA SER A 251 4.65 22.32 14.28
C SER A 251 3.81 21.22 14.94
N LYS A 252 3.98 19.96 14.50
CA LYS A 252 3.28 18.78 15.03
C LYS A 252 3.91 18.17 16.28
N ARG A 253 5.07 18.66 16.73
CA ARG A 253 5.84 18.09 17.86
C ARG A 253 6.27 16.64 17.60
N ALA A 254 6.59 16.33 16.36
CA ALA A 254 6.98 15.01 15.88
C ALA A 254 8.35 14.57 16.42
N PHE A 255 8.62 13.27 16.37
CA PHE A 255 9.99 12.75 16.53
C PHE A 255 10.72 12.69 15.18
N PHE A 256 12.04 12.83 15.21
CA PHE A 256 12.90 12.86 14.03
C PHE A 256 13.91 11.73 14.10
N PHE A 257 14.21 11.10 12.96
CA PHE A 257 15.19 10.03 12.87
C PHE A 257 15.85 9.95 11.49
N ASP A 258 17.04 9.35 11.46
CA ASP A 258 17.77 8.97 10.26
C ASP A 258 18.46 7.64 10.57
N LEU A 259 17.77 6.53 10.30
CA LEU A 259 18.16 5.19 10.74
C LEU A 259 17.95 4.19 9.60
N SER A 260 18.93 3.32 9.39
CA SER A 260 18.85 2.24 8.40
C SER A 260 17.69 1.28 8.69
N PRO A 261 16.87 0.92 7.68
CA PRO A 261 15.87 -0.13 7.83
C PRO A 261 16.49 -1.54 7.76
N TRP A 262 17.77 -1.67 7.42
CA TRP A 262 18.45 -2.95 7.21
C TRP A 262 19.06 -3.52 8.50
N GLY A 263 19.09 -4.86 8.57
CA GLY A 263 19.58 -5.61 9.73
C GLY A 263 20.73 -6.57 9.42
N ASP A 264 21.26 -6.52 8.19
CA ASP A 264 22.27 -7.43 7.65
C ASP A 264 23.61 -6.73 7.32
N GLU A 265 23.68 -5.41 7.44
CA GLU A 265 24.92 -4.63 7.40
C GLU A 265 24.93 -3.52 8.49
N PRO A 266 26.11 -2.98 8.85
CA PRO A 266 26.19 -1.74 9.63
C PRO A 266 25.62 -0.56 8.85
N ALA A 267 25.19 0.49 9.55
CA ALA A 267 24.83 1.73 8.90
C ALA A 267 26.03 2.33 8.13
N THR A 268 25.82 2.78 6.89
CA THR A 268 26.90 3.27 6.02
C THR A 268 27.58 4.54 6.55
N ASP A 269 26.88 5.31 7.38
CA ASP A 269 27.36 6.52 8.05
C ASP A 269 28.01 6.24 9.42
N GLU A 270 28.00 4.99 9.89
CA GLU A 270 28.78 4.52 11.05
C GLU A 270 29.28 3.07 10.83
N PRO A 271 30.28 2.85 9.94
CA PRO A 271 30.65 1.49 9.49
C PRO A 271 31.13 0.52 10.58
N PHE A 272 31.57 1.04 11.73
CA PHE A 272 32.04 0.25 12.87
C PHE A 272 30.93 -0.08 13.88
N GLN A 273 29.72 0.42 13.63
CA GLN A 273 28.54 0.10 14.43
C GLN A 273 28.26 -1.41 14.36
N LYS A 274 27.74 -1.98 15.46
CA LYS A 274 27.21 -3.34 15.44
C LYS A 274 26.04 -3.44 14.46
N VAL A 275 26.08 -4.45 13.58
CA VAL A 275 25.02 -4.76 12.61
C VAL A 275 23.63 -4.79 13.27
N GLY A 276 22.67 -4.11 12.64
CA GLY A 276 21.26 -4.06 13.08
C GLY A 276 20.96 -3.10 14.24
N THR A 277 21.91 -2.28 14.68
CA THR A 277 21.69 -1.30 15.76
C THR A 277 20.67 -0.23 15.36
N ASP A 278 20.79 0.36 14.17
CA ASP A 278 19.81 1.32 13.63
C ASP A 278 18.39 0.73 13.56
N LEU A 279 18.27 -0.47 13.01
CA LEU A 279 17.00 -1.19 12.89
C LEU A 279 16.36 -1.45 14.27
N ALA A 280 17.17 -1.77 15.29
CA ALA A 280 16.67 -1.98 16.64
C ALA A 280 16.10 -0.69 17.25
N THR A 281 16.81 0.43 17.10
CA THR A 281 16.34 1.75 17.55
C THR A 281 15.07 2.18 16.82
N LEU A 282 15.03 2.00 15.50
CA LEU A 282 13.86 2.33 14.69
C LEU A 282 12.63 1.50 15.11
N LYS A 283 12.79 0.19 15.34
CA LYS A 283 11.72 -0.67 15.86
C LYS A 283 11.21 -0.22 17.22
N GLU A 284 12.08 0.23 18.12
CA GLU A 284 11.66 0.77 19.43
C GLU A 284 10.82 2.04 19.27
N MET A 285 11.25 2.98 18.42
CA MET A 285 10.48 4.20 18.15
C MET A 285 9.11 3.90 17.55
N LEU A 286 9.06 3.01 16.55
CA LEU A 286 7.81 2.60 15.89
C LEU A 286 6.87 1.86 16.85
N LEU A 287 7.40 0.99 17.71
CA LEU A 287 6.62 0.29 18.72
C LEU A 287 6.04 1.25 19.76
N LEU A 288 6.83 2.22 20.24
CA LEU A 288 6.35 3.27 21.14
C LEU A 288 5.24 4.09 20.49
N ALA A 289 5.41 4.46 19.22
CA ALA A 289 4.39 5.19 18.48
C ALA A 289 3.09 4.38 18.36
N TYR A 290 3.18 3.10 17.99
CA TYR A 290 2.02 2.21 17.94
C TYR A 290 1.30 2.13 19.30
N GLN A 291 2.05 1.94 20.40
CA GLN A 291 1.50 1.79 21.74
C GLN A 291 0.79 3.07 22.21
N GLN A 292 1.40 4.23 22.02
CA GLN A 292 0.83 5.52 22.41
C GLN A 292 -0.36 5.92 21.55
N ASN A 293 -0.33 5.56 20.26
CA ASN A 293 -1.45 5.73 19.33
C ASN A 293 -2.52 4.63 19.47
N LYS A 294 -2.33 3.70 20.43
CA LYS A 294 -3.25 2.61 20.80
C LYS A 294 -3.60 1.68 19.64
N GLY A 295 -2.72 1.57 18.66
CA GLY A 295 -2.95 0.85 17.40
C GLY A 295 -4.10 1.38 16.53
N LYS A 296 -4.73 2.50 16.90
CA LYS A 296 -5.89 3.06 16.19
C LYS A 296 -5.51 4.16 15.21
N LYS A 297 -4.58 5.02 15.62
CA LYS A 297 -4.05 6.09 14.76
C LYS A 297 -2.74 5.66 14.14
N TYR A 298 -2.55 6.01 12.88
CA TYR A 298 -1.33 5.71 12.16
C TYR A 298 -0.29 6.81 12.41
N CYS A 299 0.97 6.42 12.54
CA CYS A 299 2.07 7.37 12.56
C CYS A 299 2.33 7.86 11.13
N TYR A 300 2.10 9.15 10.88
CA TYR A 300 2.46 9.84 9.64
C TYR A 300 3.96 10.10 9.65
N ILE A 301 4.70 9.48 8.73
CA ILE A 301 6.13 9.75 8.56
C ILE A 301 6.35 10.63 7.34
N GLY A 302 6.88 11.84 7.50
CA GLY A 302 7.40 12.61 6.36
C GLY A 302 8.82 12.22 6.03
N GLY A 303 9.18 12.29 4.76
CA GLY A 303 10.53 12.00 4.31
C GLY A 303 10.71 10.58 3.81
N PHE A 304 11.97 10.22 3.61
CA PHE A 304 12.34 9.09 2.76
C PHE A 304 13.75 8.61 3.07
N PRO A 305 14.09 7.33 2.82
CA PRO A 305 15.48 6.87 2.91
C PRO A 305 16.42 7.73 2.06
N SER A 306 17.51 8.20 2.67
CA SER A 306 18.45 9.14 2.06
C SER A 306 19.38 8.48 1.03
N TRP A 307 18.85 7.90 -0.05
CA TRP A 307 19.56 7.05 -1.03
C TRP A 307 20.97 7.53 -1.41
N ALA A 308 21.13 8.80 -1.79
CA ALA A 308 22.42 9.36 -2.19
C ALA A 308 23.44 9.50 -1.06
N PHE A 309 22.98 9.57 0.19
CA PHE A 309 23.81 9.90 1.33
C PHE A 309 24.06 8.71 2.26
N LYS A 310 23.07 7.82 2.42
CA LYS A 310 23.10 6.73 3.39
C LYS A 310 22.33 5.47 2.93
N TYR A 311 22.76 4.31 3.43
CA TYR A 311 22.08 3.00 3.43
C TYR A 311 21.90 2.27 2.10
N THR A 312 22.37 2.83 0.99
CA THR A 312 22.28 2.15 -0.32
C THR A 312 23.66 2.02 -0.95
N LYS A 313 23.74 1.32 -2.10
CA LYS A 313 24.96 1.20 -2.90
C LYS A 313 25.54 2.56 -3.32
N HIS A 314 24.71 3.61 -3.45
CA HIS A 314 25.21 4.96 -3.71
C HIS A 314 26.03 5.54 -2.55
N ALA A 315 25.76 5.06 -1.33
CA ALA A 315 26.42 5.47 -0.10
C ALA A 315 27.33 4.38 0.50
N GLY A 316 27.72 3.37 -0.31
CA GLY A 316 28.64 2.31 0.12
C GLY A 316 28.00 1.13 0.85
N GLY A 317 26.66 1.04 0.89
CA GLY A 317 25.93 -0.14 1.38
C GLY A 317 25.80 -1.25 0.34
N ILE A 318 25.18 -2.37 0.71
CA ILE A 318 25.00 -3.53 -0.20
C ILE A 318 23.65 -3.55 -0.93
N HIS A 319 22.69 -2.73 -0.50
CA HIS A 319 21.32 -2.70 -1.02
C HIS A 319 21.08 -1.58 -2.04
N ASP A 320 20.25 -1.82 -3.05
CA ASP A 320 19.86 -0.77 -4.00
C ASP A 320 18.79 0.18 -3.42
N ASP A 321 18.56 1.29 -4.12
CA ASP A 321 17.63 2.36 -3.73
C ASP A 321 16.19 1.88 -3.51
N VAL A 322 15.55 1.35 -4.56
CA VAL A 322 14.16 0.86 -4.49
C VAL A 322 13.99 -0.28 -3.48
N PRO A 323 14.88 -1.30 -3.41
CA PRO A 323 14.89 -2.26 -2.31
C PRO A 323 14.91 -1.65 -0.91
N THR A 324 15.72 -0.61 -0.69
CA THR A 324 15.81 0.08 0.61
C THR A 324 14.51 0.81 0.94
N GLU A 325 13.88 1.42 -0.06
CA GLU A 325 12.54 1.98 0.08
C GLU A 325 11.51 0.90 0.48
N TRP A 326 11.50 -0.25 -0.19
CA TRP A 326 10.53 -1.31 0.06
C TRP A 326 10.76 -2.00 1.41
N GLU A 327 12.00 -2.11 1.87
CA GLU A 327 12.29 -2.61 3.20
C GLU A 327 11.82 -1.63 4.28
N PHE A 328 12.09 -0.33 4.10
CA PHE A 328 11.57 0.69 5.00
C PHE A 328 10.03 0.67 5.04
N LEU A 329 9.38 0.60 3.87
CA LEU A 329 7.93 0.51 3.75
C LEU A 329 7.38 -0.72 4.47
N ARG A 330 7.98 -1.90 4.25
CA ARG A 330 7.60 -3.16 4.90
C ARG A 330 7.72 -3.06 6.43
N LEU A 331 8.80 -2.45 6.91
CA LEU A 331 9.08 -2.25 8.33
C LEU A 331 8.04 -1.33 8.99
N ILE A 332 7.85 -0.10 8.49
CA ILE A 332 6.95 0.88 9.12
C ILE A 332 5.49 0.41 9.10
N SER A 333 5.10 -0.27 8.03
CA SER A 333 3.74 -0.81 7.87
C SER A 333 3.43 -1.86 8.93
N ALA A 334 4.43 -2.62 9.40
CA ALA A 334 4.26 -3.58 10.48
C ALA A 334 3.94 -2.94 11.85
N TYR A 335 4.06 -1.61 11.98
CA TYR A 335 3.79 -0.85 13.20
C TYR A 335 2.67 0.20 13.04
N ASN A 336 1.81 0.05 12.01
CA ASN A 336 0.75 1.03 11.68
C ASN A 336 1.32 2.43 11.42
N ALA A 337 2.34 2.51 10.58
CA ALA A 337 2.87 3.77 10.08
C ALA A 337 2.85 3.77 8.54
N PHE A 338 2.74 4.97 7.97
CA PHE A 338 2.82 5.21 6.52
C PHE A 338 3.76 6.38 6.26
N LYS A 339 4.27 6.50 5.02
CA LYS A 339 5.12 7.62 4.62
C LYS A 339 4.43 8.57 3.64
N ASP A 340 4.86 9.83 3.70
CA ASP A 340 4.73 10.87 2.68
C ASP A 340 6.13 11.04 2.07
N ALA A 341 6.30 10.51 0.87
CA ALA A 341 7.59 10.06 0.37
C ALA A 341 8.39 11.17 -0.32
N ASP A 342 8.93 12.12 0.45
CA ASP A 342 9.77 13.21 -0.06
C ASP A 342 11.14 12.70 -0.59
N ALA A 343 11.12 11.91 -1.66
CA ALA A 343 12.26 11.18 -2.21
C ALA A 343 13.27 12.09 -2.93
N ILE A 344 14.38 11.49 -3.35
CA ILE A 344 15.56 12.20 -3.84
C ILE A 344 15.29 13.16 -5.01
N ALA A 345 16.10 14.22 -5.09
CA ALA A 345 16.07 15.32 -6.06
C ALA A 345 14.88 16.29 -5.93
N ILE A 346 13.74 15.86 -5.37
CA ILE A 346 12.50 16.66 -5.33
C ILE A 346 11.88 16.60 -3.92
N GLY A 347 12.70 16.27 -2.92
CA GLY A 347 12.24 16.11 -1.53
C GLY A 347 11.99 17.43 -0.78
N ALA A 348 12.54 18.56 -1.22
CA ALA A 348 12.39 19.82 -0.50
C ALA A 348 10.95 20.37 -0.58
N LEU A 349 10.39 20.79 0.55
CA LEU A 349 9.11 21.47 0.65
C LEU A 349 9.21 22.50 1.78
N ALA A 350 8.93 23.76 1.47
CA ALA A 350 8.79 24.82 2.45
C ALA A 350 7.32 25.13 2.71
N ASN A 351 7.05 25.84 3.80
CA ASN A 351 5.74 26.42 4.13
C ASN A 351 4.61 25.41 4.41
N ALA A 352 4.90 24.13 4.63
CA ALA A 352 3.85 23.16 4.94
C ALA A 352 3.16 23.49 6.28
N SER A 353 3.90 24.00 7.26
CA SER A 353 3.35 24.52 8.52
C SER A 353 2.44 25.74 8.33
N PHE A 354 2.67 26.56 7.30
CA PHE A 354 1.81 27.68 6.94
C PHE A 354 0.56 27.20 6.19
N TRP A 355 0.76 26.33 5.20
CA TRP A 355 -0.29 25.87 4.31
C TRP A 355 -1.29 24.92 4.97
N GLN A 356 -0.95 24.23 6.07
CA GLN A 356 -1.90 23.40 6.82
C GLN A 356 -3.17 24.16 7.26
N HIS A 357 -3.10 25.50 7.33
CA HIS A 357 -4.21 26.38 7.70
C HIS A 357 -5.13 26.76 6.53
N PHE A 358 -4.82 26.29 5.32
CA PHE A 358 -5.58 26.61 4.13
C PHE A 358 -7.05 26.13 4.26
N PRO A 359 -8.04 27.00 3.99
CA PRO A 359 -9.45 26.65 4.15
C PRO A 359 -9.91 25.73 3.02
N LEU A 360 -9.89 24.43 3.25
CA LEU A 360 -10.49 23.46 2.35
C LEU A 360 -12.03 23.51 2.42
N ASP A 361 -12.68 23.26 1.29
CA ASP A 361 -14.11 22.98 1.28
C ASP A 361 -14.41 21.70 2.06
N LYS A 362 -15.68 21.59 2.50
CA LYS A 362 -16.15 20.41 3.25
C LYS A 362 -15.97 19.12 2.45
N GLN A 363 -16.27 19.15 1.15
CA GLN A 363 -16.18 18.00 0.24
C GLN A 363 -15.89 18.46 -1.20
N TYR A 364 -15.24 17.59 -1.97
CA TYR A 364 -14.96 17.73 -3.39
C TYR A 364 -15.50 16.50 -4.12
N LEU A 365 -16.73 16.53 -4.60
CA LEU A 365 -17.38 15.36 -5.22
C LEU A 365 -16.84 15.06 -6.63
N GLN A 366 -16.91 13.80 -7.04
CA GLN A 366 -16.72 13.34 -8.43
C GLN A 366 -17.97 12.61 -8.91
N SER A 367 -18.35 12.84 -10.16
CA SER A 367 -19.45 12.09 -10.77
C SER A 367 -18.95 10.71 -11.22
N TRP A 368 -19.78 9.69 -11.02
CA TRP A 368 -19.59 8.37 -11.63
C TRP A 368 -20.38 8.28 -12.93
N VAL A 369 -19.93 7.44 -13.86
CA VAL A 369 -20.60 7.22 -15.14
C VAL A 369 -21.89 6.42 -14.95
N THR A 370 -22.91 6.73 -15.75
CA THR A 370 -24.16 5.97 -15.80
C THR A 370 -24.17 4.98 -16.96
N HIS A 371 -24.99 3.93 -16.86
CA HIS A 371 -25.13 2.94 -17.94
C HIS A 371 -25.70 3.57 -19.22
N ASP A 372 -26.57 4.57 -19.11
CA ASP A 372 -27.12 5.27 -20.28
C ASP A 372 -26.06 6.11 -20.99
N GLU A 373 -25.15 6.77 -20.27
CA GLU A 373 -24.00 7.46 -20.87
C GLU A 373 -23.07 6.48 -21.60
N LEU A 374 -22.82 5.30 -21.03
CA LEU A 374 -22.01 4.27 -21.68
C LEU A 374 -22.70 3.72 -22.94
N LYS A 375 -24.03 3.53 -22.93
CA LYS A 375 -24.81 3.15 -24.11
C LYS A 375 -24.76 4.22 -25.19
N GLN A 376 -24.94 5.49 -24.83
CA GLN A 376 -24.85 6.62 -25.78
C GLN A 376 -23.46 6.73 -26.42
N ARG A 377 -22.41 6.39 -25.67
CA ARG A 377 -21.02 6.30 -26.18
C ARG A 377 -20.75 5.01 -26.99
N GLY A 378 -21.72 4.11 -27.09
CA GLY A 378 -21.57 2.82 -27.75
C GLY A 378 -20.53 1.92 -27.07
N LEU A 379 -20.37 2.04 -25.75
CA LEU A 379 -19.51 1.19 -24.91
C LEU A 379 -20.30 0.06 -24.25
N LEU A 380 -21.62 0.24 -24.11
CA LEU A 380 -22.57 -0.81 -23.73
C LEU A 380 -23.59 -1.07 -24.83
N THR A 381 -24.05 -2.32 -24.92
CA THR A 381 -25.19 -2.74 -25.73
C THR A 381 -26.52 -2.34 -25.07
N SER A 382 -27.63 -2.47 -25.80
CA SER A 382 -28.97 -2.15 -25.26
C SER A 382 -29.36 -3.03 -24.07
N ASP A 383 -28.93 -4.30 -24.05
CA ASP A 383 -29.09 -5.25 -22.95
C ASP A 383 -28.07 -5.06 -21.81
N GLY A 384 -27.23 -4.02 -21.89
CA GLY A 384 -26.35 -3.61 -20.80
C GLY A 384 -25.00 -4.34 -20.75
N LYS A 385 -24.61 -5.03 -21.83
CA LYS A 385 -23.33 -5.73 -21.91
C LYS A 385 -22.21 -4.88 -22.46
N VAL A 386 -20.96 -5.23 -22.15
CA VAL A 386 -19.80 -4.53 -22.74
C VAL A 386 -19.76 -4.77 -24.24
N ASP A 387 -19.88 -3.69 -25.00
CA ASP A 387 -19.76 -3.74 -26.46
C ASP A 387 -18.27 -3.85 -26.81
N MET A 388 -17.75 -5.07 -26.96
CA MET A 388 -16.31 -5.25 -27.19
C MET A 388 -15.87 -4.67 -28.53
N LYS A 389 -16.55 -4.95 -29.64
CA LYS A 389 -16.17 -4.50 -31.01
C LYS A 389 -14.67 -4.68 -31.35
N GLY A 390 -14.01 -5.68 -30.75
CA GLY A 390 -12.56 -5.91 -30.88
C GLY A 390 -11.69 -4.80 -30.27
N ARG A 391 -12.23 -3.93 -29.42
CA ARG A 391 -11.52 -2.83 -28.77
C ARG A 391 -10.66 -3.31 -27.61
N ASN A 392 -9.54 -2.62 -27.41
CA ASN A 392 -8.71 -2.70 -26.21
C ASN A 392 -8.95 -1.44 -25.37
N PHE A 393 -9.56 -1.59 -24.20
CA PHE A 393 -9.80 -0.49 -23.28
C PHE A 393 -8.53 -0.16 -22.51
N LEU A 394 -8.12 1.10 -22.53
CA LEU A 394 -6.89 1.58 -21.92
C LEU A 394 -7.17 2.71 -20.95
N ILE A 395 -6.43 2.74 -19.84
CA ILE A 395 -6.35 3.87 -18.94
C ILE A 395 -4.89 4.17 -18.56
N PHE A 396 -4.57 5.46 -18.39
CA PHE A 396 -3.29 5.92 -17.86
C PHE A 396 -3.41 6.24 -16.37
N TYR A 397 -2.63 5.56 -15.54
CA TYR A 397 -2.34 5.98 -14.18
C TYR A 397 -1.26 7.05 -14.21
N VAL A 398 -1.67 8.29 -13.92
CA VAL A 398 -0.79 9.45 -13.86
C VAL A 398 -0.31 9.58 -12.42
N GLY A 399 0.90 9.07 -12.17
CA GLY A 399 1.33 8.63 -10.84
C GLY A 399 2.55 9.33 -10.25
N ASP A 400 2.99 8.74 -9.14
CA ASP A 400 4.09 9.18 -8.25
C ASP A 400 3.78 10.51 -7.55
N TYR A 401 2.53 10.64 -7.11
CA TYR A 401 2.04 11.75 -6.30
C TYR A 401 1.68 11.27 -4.88
N ASP A 402 2.55 10.47 -4.30
CA ASP A 402 2.60 10.03 -2.91
C ASP A 402 3.44 10.95 -2.02
N ALA A 403 4.00 12.01 -2.61
CA ALA A 403 4.86 12.99 -1.95
C ALA A 403 4.31 14.42 -2.04
N SER A 404 4.21 15.10 -0.90
CA SER A 404 3.73 16.50 -0.84
C SER A 404 4.65 17.44 -1.62
N SER A 405 5.97 17.22 -1.53
CA SER A 405 6.95 18.02 -2.25
C SER A 405 6.80 17.87 -3.77
N TRP A 406 6.54 16.67 -4.28
CA TRP A 406 6.43 16.41 -5.72
C TRP A 406 5.18 17.06 -6.31
N VAL A 407 4.01 16.90 -5.68
CA VAL A 407 2.76 17.51 -6.18
C VAL A 407 2.87 19.03 -6.22
N SER A 408 3.52 19.63 -5.21
CA SER A 408 3.75 21.08 -5.16
C SER A 408 4.69 21.54 -6.29
N GLN A 409 5.88 20.94 -6.42
CA GLN A 409 6.90 21.39 -7.35
C GLN A 409 6.58 21.08 -8.83
N PHE A 410 5.86 19.99 -9.10
CA PHE A 410 5.52 19.61 -10.48
C PHE A 410 4.29 20.29 -11.06
N THR A 411 3.52 21.03 -10.27
CA THR A 411 2.28 21.68 -10.70
C THR A 411 2.45 22.49 -11.99
N SER A 412 3.55 23.22 -12.16
CA SER A 412 3.79 24.04 -13.37
C SER A 412 4.04 23.19 -14.63
N LEU A 413 4.65 22.00 -14.49
CA LEU A 413 4.92 21.08 -15.61
C LEU A 413 3.66 20.30 -15.99
N THR A 414 2.85 19.93 -15.00
CA THR A 414 1.76 18.97 -15.19
C THR A 414 0.42 19.67 -15.27
N TRP A 415 0.08 20.49 -14.28
CA TRP A 415 -1.25 21.07 -14.16
C TRP A 415 -1.46 22.33 -15.00
N ASP A 416 -0.40 23.13 -15.19
CA ASP A 416 -0.45 24.37 -15.98
C ASP A 416 -0.15 24.13 -17.47
N ASP A 417 0.09 22.88 -17.90
CA ASP A 417 0.33 22.51 -19.29
C ASP A 417 -0.90 22.86 -20.17
N PRO A 418 -0.71 23.55 -21.32
CA PRO A 418 -1.79 24.01 -22.19
C PRO A 418 -2.57 22.88 -22.88
N ASN A 419 -2.03 21.65 -22.90
CA ASN A 419 -2.69 20.46 -23.43
C ASN A 419 -3.46 19.67 -22.36
N ARG A 420 -3.47 20.10 -21.09
CA ARG A 420 -4.30 19.49 -20.05
C ARG A 420 -5.77 19.49 -20.47
N GLY A 421 -6.45 18.38 -20.22
CA GLY A 421 -7.86 18.19 -20.54
C GLY A 421 -8.15 17.79 -21.99
N LYS A 422 -7.15 17.61 -22.86
CA LYS A 422 -7.37 17.11 -24.24
C LYS A 422 -7.63 15.59 -24.31
N VAL A 423 -7.04 14.83 -23.39
CA VAL A 423 -7.24 13.38 -23.24
C VAL A 423 -7.62 13.07 -21.79
N PRO A 424 -8.41 12.01 -21.52
CA PRO A 424 -8.74 11.64 -20.15
C PRO A 424 -7.50 11.14 -19.41
N MET A 425 -7.36 11.55 -18.15
CA MET A 425 -6.26 11.22 -17.26
C MET A 425 -6.80 10.80 -15.89
N MET A 426 -6.27 9.69 -15.37
CA MET A 426 -6.52 9.24 -14.00
C MET A 426 -5.36 9.73 -13.11
N TRP A 427 -5.53 10.93 -12.55
CA TRP A 427 -4.59 11.53 -11.61
C TRP A 427 -4.63 10.77 -10.28
N ALA A 428 -3.58 9.99 -10.03
CA ALA A 428 -3.44 9.23 -8.80
C ALA A 428 -2.66 10.06 -7.79
N ILE A 429 -3.37 10.68 -6.83
CA ILE A 429 -2.78 11.57 -5.83
C ILE A 429 -3.17 11.07 -4.45
N SER A 430 -2.21 10.93 -3.55
CA SER A 430 -2.49 10.52 -2.18
C SER A 430 -3.30 11.62 -1.46
N PRO A 431 -4.49 11.31 -0.92
CA PRO A 431 -5.35 12.33 -0.32
C PRO A 431 -4.83 12.82 1.04
N VAL A 432 -3.90 12.11 1.68
CA VAL A 432 -3.27 12.54 2.94
C VAL A 432 -2.33 13.72 2.75
N LEU A 433 -1.89 14.00 1.51
CA LEU A 433 -1.07 15.17 1.21
C LEU A 433 -1.79 16.50 1.50
N GLN A 434 -3.11 16.47 1.73
CA GLN A 434 -3.83 17.65 2.24
C GLN A 434 -3.28 18.16 3.58
N GLU A 435 -2.54 17.36 4.35
CA GLU A 435 -2.02 17.79 5.64
C GLU A 435 -0.88 18.81 5.48
N ARG A 436 -0.09 18.71 4.41
CA ARG A 436 1.05 19.61 4.13
C ARG A 436 0.79 20.56 2.96
N VAL A 437 0.09 20.11 1.91
CA VAL A 437 -0.16 20.87 0.68
C VAL A 437 -1.66 20.96 0.30
N PRO A 438 -2.57 21.30 1.24
CA PRO A 438 -4.02 21.35 0.97
C PRO A 438 -4.38 22.33 -0.15
N HIS A 439 -3.65 23.44 -0.23
CA HIS A 439 -3.82 24.48 -1.26
C HIS A 439 -3.54 23.96 -2.67
N VAL A 440 -2.65 22.98 -2.84
CA VAL A 440 -2.34 22.37 -4.14
C VAL A 440 -3.49 21.47 -4.58
N LEU A 441 -3.92 20.57 -3.70
CA LEU A 441 -5.06 19.68 -3.96
C LEU A 441 -6.33 20.48 -4.22
N HIS A 442 -6.60 21.54 -3.45
CA HIS A 442 -7.72 22.46 -3.70
C HIS A 442 -7.67 23.04 -5.13
N ASN A 443 -6.51 23.54 -5.55
CA ASN A 443 -6.35 24.08 -6.89
C ASN A 443 -6.67 23.03 -7.96
N PHE A 444 -6.15 21.81 -7.81
CA PHE A 444 -6.41 20.75 -8.77
C PHE A 444 -7.91 20.44 -8.86
N ARG A 445 -8.59 20.31 -7.72
CA ARG A 445 -10.02 20.04 -7.70
C ARG A 445 -10.87 21.17 -8.27
N LYS A 446 -10.54 22.43 -7.98
CA LYS A 446 -11.32 23.59 -8.46
C LYS A 446 -11.13 23.90 -9.94
N THR A 447 -10.03 23.44 -10.53
CA THR A 447 -9.68 23.74 -11.93
C THR A 447 -9.62 22.50 -12.81
N ALA A 448 -10.10 21.36 -12.31
CA ALA A 448 -10.24 20.11 -13.04
C ALA A 448 -11.15 20.30 -14.27
N THR A 449 -10.74 19.72 -15.38
CA THR A 449 -11.58 19.59 -16.57
C THR A 449 -12.41 18.31 -16.49
N LYS A 450 -13.34 18.10 -17.44
CA LYS A 450 -14.10 16.84 -17.55
C LYS A 450 -13.24 15.59 -17.78
N ASN A 451 -11.99 15.78 -18.22
CA ASN A 451 -11.03 14.73 -18.53
C ASN A 451 -10.04 14.49 -17.38
N ASP A 452 -10.15 15.23 -16.27
CA ASP A 452 -9.34 15.02 -15.08
C ASP A 452 -10.17 14.24 -14.05
N TYR A 453 -9.81 12.97 -13.81
CA TYR A 453 -10.43 12.16 -12.76
C TYR A 453 -9.38 11.78 -11.72
N PHE A 454 -9.74 11.84 -10.44
CA PHE A 454 -8.79 11.63 -9.35
C PHE A 454 -9.07 10.32 -8.62
N VAL A 455 -7.99 9.60 -8.33
CA VAL A 455 -8.00 8.37 -7.54
C VAL A 455 -6.94 8.50 -6.44
N ALA A 456 -7.04 7.69 -5.39
CA ALA A 456 -5.96 7.63 -4.42
C ALA A 456 -4.73 6.98 -5.07
N SER A 457 -3.55 7.57 -4.88
CA SER A 457 -2.29 6.90 -5.19
C SER A 457 -1.98 5.84 -4.14
N ASP A 458 -0.92 5.08 -4.40
CA ASP A 458 -0.17 4.19 -3.50
C ASP A 458 -0.89 3.85 -2.18
N ASN A 459 -1.58 2.71 -2.19
CA ASN A 459 -2.10 2.01 -1.02
C ASN A 459 -3.22 2.72 -0.24
N GLY A 460 -3.64 3.94 -0.60
CA GLY A 460 -4.80 4.60 -0.02
C GLY A 460 -4.51 6.01 0.47
N ALA A 461 -4.85 6.32 1.73
CA ALA A 461 -4.56 7.63 2.33
C ALA A 461 -3.17 7.66 3.00
N GLY A 462 -2.13 7.35 2.22
CA GLY A 462 -0.74 7.30 2.67
C GLY A 462 -0.02 6.04 2.18
N TYR A 463 1.30 6.16 2.01
CA TYR A 463 2.10 5.09 1.42
C TYR A 463 2.54 4.09 2.49
N LEU A 464 1.93 2.91 2.49
CA LEU A 464 2.28 1.75 3.32
C LEU A 464 2.12 0.45 2.53
N SER A 465 2.65 -0.68 2.98
CA SER A 465 2.37 -2.00 2.42
C SER A 465 1.23 -2.67 3.20
N PRO A 466 0.00 -2.77 2.65
CA PRO A 466 -1.15 -3.26 3.40
C PRO A 466 -1.02 -4.74 3.79
N GLY A 467 -0.25 -5.52 3.02
CA GLY A 467 0.11 -6.89 3.39
C GLY A 467 0.74 -7.03 4.78
N MET A 468 1.45 -5.99 5.25
CA MET A 468 2.06 -5.96 6.59
C MET A 468 1.09 -5.55 7.70
N LEU A 469 -0.16 -5.21 7.37
CA LEU A 469 -1.25 -5.00 8.33
C LEU A 469 -2.04 -6.30 8.60
N GLN A 470 -1.80 -7.35 7.82
CA GLN A 470 -2.50 -8.63 7.88
C GLN A 470 -1.82 -9.57 8.88
N GLU A 471 -2.59 -10.44 9.54
CA GLU A 471 -2.02 -11.48 10.40
C GLU A 471 -1.55 -12.70 9.58
N PRO A 472 -0.47 -13.38 9.98
CA PRO A 472 0.46 -13.00 11.05
C PRO A 472 1.36 -11.80 10.66
N ARG A 473 1.75 -10.98 11.64
CA ARG A 473 2.68 -9.83 11.44
C ARG A 473 4.08 -10.18 11.95
N PRO A 474 4.95 -10.85 11.17
CA PRO A 474 6.19 -11.46 11.67
C PRO A 474 7.23 -10.46 12.20
N ILE A 475 7.18 -9.19 11.76
CA ILE A 475 8.14 -8.17 12.22
C ILE A 475 7.80 -7.65 13.62
N SER A 476 6.51 -7.46 13.91
CA SER A 476 6.05 -6.74 15.10
C SER A 476 5.26 -7.60 16.09
N GLY A 477 4.68 -8.72 15.64
CA GLY A 477 3.80 -9.56 16.45
C GLY A 477 2.49 -8.88 16.86
N LEU A 478 2.17 -7.73 16.27
CA LEU A 478 0.99 -6.94 16.62
C LEU A 478 -0.29 -7.54 15.98
N PRO A 479 -1.48 -7.22 16.52
CA PRO A 479 -2.75 -7.56 15.88
C PRO A 479 -2.90 -6.93 14.49
N SER A 480 -3.88 -7.42 13.71
CA SER A 480 -4.21 -6.84 12.42
C SER A 480 -4.48 -5.33 12.49
N GLY A 481 -3.89 -4.57 11.57
CA GLY A 481 -4.11 -3.13 11.42
C GLY A 481 -5.19 -2.77 10.39
N LEU A 482 -5.80 -3.75 9.71
CA LEU A 482 -6.67 -3.49 8.57
C LEU A 482 -7.90 -2.64 8.90
N GLN A 483 -8.56 -2.91 10.04
CA GLN A 483 -9.72 -2.12 10.45
C GLN A 483 -9.36 -0.65 10.68
N SER A 484 -8.29 -0.39 11.44
CA SER A 484 -7.80 0.96 11.70
C SER A 484 -7.34 1.66 10.41
N TRP A 485 -6.82 0.93 9.43
CA TRP A 485 -6.47 1.48 8.12
C TRP A 485 -7.70 1.94 7.34
N ALA A 486 -8.76 1.14 7.32
CA ALA A 486 -10.03 1.54 6.71
C ALA A 486 -10.62 2.77 7.40
N GLU A 487 -10.57 2.83 8.73
CA GLU A 487 -11.00 3.99 9.53
C GLU A 487 -10.17 5.25 9.23
N HIS A 488 -8.86 5.11 9.00
CA HIS A 488 -7.98 6.19 8.57
C HIS A 488 -8.31 6.68 7.15
N CYS A 489 -8.52 5.77 6.19
CA CYS A 489 -8.75 6.14 4.79
C CYS A 489 -10.12 6.79 4.53
N LYS A 490 -11.20 6.29 5.15
CA LYS A 490 -12.58 6.72 4.84
C LYS A 490 -12.79 8.24 4.87
N PRO A 491 -12.37 8.99 5.91
CA PRO A 491 -12.56 10.44 5.93
C PRO A 491 -11.91 11.18 4.76
N TYR A 492 -10.73 10.72 4.32
CA TYR A 492 -10.05 11.29 3.15
C TYR A 492 -10.81 10.99 1.86
N TYR A 493 -11.29 9.75 1.69
CA TYR A 493 -12.03 9.35 0.50
C TYR A 493 -13.38 10.07 0.39
N GLU A 494 -14.10 10.19 1.51
CA GLU A 494 -15.36 10.94 1.59
C GLU A 494 -15.16 12.43 1.26
N LYS A 495 -14.13 13.06 1.83
CA LYS A 495 -13.82 14.47 1.59
C LYS A 495 -13.44 14.74 0.13
N TRP A 496 -12.62 13.88 -0.47
CA TRP A 496 -12.11 14.09 -1.83
C TRP A 496 -12.93 13.38 -2.93
N GLY A 497 -14.05 12.75 -2.55
CA GLY A 497 -14.94 12.05 -3.49
C GLY A 497 -14.23 10.90 -4.22
N LEU A 498 -13.36 10.17 -3.52
CA LEU A 498 -12.59 9.05 -4.07
C LEU A 498 -13.33 7.74 -3.85
N SER A 499 -13.19 6.82 -4.80
CA SER A 499 -13.79 5.48 -4.73
C SER A 499 -12.92 4.39 -5.34
N ILE A 500 -11.70 4.75 -5.76
CA ILE A 500 -10.71 3.87 -6.40
C ILE A 500 -9.37 4.08 -5.71
N THR A 501 -8.67 2.99 -5.41
CA THR A 501 -7.22 3.03 -5.11
C THR A 501 -6.46 2.62 -6.37
N GLY A 502 -5.82 3.60 -7.01
CA GLY A 502 -5.30 3.47 -8.36
C GLY A 502 -4.07 2.57 -8.48
N PHE A 503 -3.36 2.32 -7.37
CA PHE A 503 -2.23 1.41 -7.26
C PHE A 503 -2.02 0.96 -5.81
N ILE A 504 -1.73 -0.31 -5.59
CA ILE A 504 -1.33 -0.86 -4.28
C ILE A 504 0.05 -1.49 -4.44
N VAL A 505 1.05 -0.83 -3.86
CA VAL A 505 2.43 -1.31 -3.82
C VAL A 505 2.57 -2.34 -2.70
N ASP A 506 2.89 -3.58 -3.08
CA ASP A 506 3.14 -4.65 -2.11
C ASP A 506 4.64 -4.72 -1.75
N GLY A 507 5.54 -4.43 -2.69
CA GLY A 507 6.99 -4.48 -2.46
C GLY A 507 7.43 -5.84 -1.89
N TYR A 508 8.10 -5.84 -0.74
CA TYR A 508 8.45 -7.07 -0.02
C TYR A 508 7.37 -7.64 0.90
N ALA A 509 6.22 -6.96 1.03
CA ALA A 509 5.09 -7.48 1.80
C ALA A 509 4.30 -8.56 1.04
N PRO A 510 3.53 -9.40 1.73
CA PRO A 510 2.54 -10.25 1.08
C PRO A 510 1.51 -9.43 0.29
N GLY A 511 0.89 -10.02 -0.74
CA GLY A 511 -0.29 -9.42 -1.36
C GLY A 511 -1.49 -9.39 -0.41
N LEU A 512 -2.56 -8.72 -0.83
CA LEU A 512 -3.81 -8.68 -0.06
C LEU A 512 -4.41 -10.08 0.09
N ASN A 513 -4.75 -10.45 1.32
CA ASN A 513 -5.57 -11.61 1.63
C ASN A 513 -7.07 -11.22 1.62
N TRP A 514 -7.96 -12.14 2.02
CA TRP A 514 -9.41 -11.87 2.05
C TRP A 514 -9.78 -10.65 2.90
N GLU A 515 -9.25 -10.52 4.11
CA GLU A 515 -9.50 -9.38 4.99
C GLU A 515 -8.94 -8.09 4.41
N GLY A 516 -7.77 -8.15 3.77
CA GLY A 516 -7.18 -7.03 3.04
C GLY A 516 -8.09 -6.54 1.92
N MET A 517 -8.65 -7.46 1.13
CA MET A 517 -9.60 -7.13 0.08
C MET A 517 -10.90 -6.52 0.63
N GLU A 518 -11.44 -7.04 1.74
CA GLU A 518 -12.59 -6.45 2.44
C GLU A 518 -12.30 -5.04 2.96
N CYS A 519 -11.10 -4.82 3.52
CA CYS A 519 -10.64 -3.52 3.98
C CYS A 519 -10.70 -2.50 2.84
N TYR A 520 -10.07 -2.78 1.70
CA TYR A 520 -10.07 -1.86 0.55
C TYR A 520 -11.45 -1.67 -0.07
N LYS A 521 -12.26 -2.73 -0.17
CA LYS A 521 -13.65 -2.63 -0.65
C LYS A 521 -14.48 -1.65 0.18
N SER A 522 -14.18 -1.49 1.48
CA SER A 522 -14.92 -0.59 2.37
C SER A 522 -14.75 0.91 2.06
N PHE A 523 -13.73 1.30 1.30
CA PHE A 523 -13.49 2.70 0.90
C PHE A 523 -13.14 2.88 -0.60
N SER A 524 -12.83 1.80 -1.32
CA SER A 524 -12.55 1.78 -2.77
C SER A 524 -13.51 0.86 -3.56
N PRO A 525 -14.83 0.95 -3.37
CA PRO A 525 -15.78 0.00 -3.95
C PRO A 525 -15.79 -0.01 -5.49
N ASN A 526 -15.26 1.03 -6.13
CA ASN A 526 -15.19 1.16 -7.57
C ASN A 526 -13.91 0.63 -8.20
N GLY A 527 -12.95 0.20 -7.38
CA GLY A 527 -11.88 -0.67 -7.86
C GLY A 527 -10.55 -0.41 -7.17
N ILE A 528 -9.68 -1.42 -7.30
CA ILE A 528 -8.29 -1.35 -6.84
C ILE A 528 -7.35 -1.96 -7.88
N VAL A 529 -6.10 -1.51 -7.86
CA VAL A 529 -5.05 -2.04 -8.73
C VAL A 529 -3.83 -2.54 -7.93
N PRO A 530 -3.84 -3.80 -7.43
CA PRO A 530 -2.71 -4.33 -6.68
C PRO A 530 -1.56 -4.85 -7.55
N GLN A 531 -0.34 -4.75 -7.02
CA GLN A 531 0.86 -5.31 -7.62
C GLN A 531 0.84 -6.84 -7.61
N LYS A 532 0.42 -7.43 -6.48
CA LYS A 532 0.33 -8.89 -6.30
C LYS A 532 -1.11 -9.35 -6.37
N LEU A 533 -1.45 -9.96 -7.50
CA LEU A 533 -2.70 -10.70 -7.72
C LEU A 533 -2.40 -11.97 -8.52
N SER A 534 -3.03 -13.09 -8.13
CA SER A 534 -2.80 -14.39 -8.78
C SER A 534 -3.32 -14.43 -10.23
N SER A 535 -4.40 -13.72 -10.52
CA SER A 535 -4.95 -13.51 -11.87
C SER A 535 -4.63 -12.11 -12.40
N LEU A 536 -4.87 -11.88 -13.70
CA LEU A 536 -4.79 -10.53 -14.29
C LEU A 536 -5.90 -9.60 -13.77
N SER A 537 -7.06 -10.16 -13.43
CA SER A 537 -8.19 -9.42 -12.88
C SER A 537 -9.15 -10.36 -12.15
N MET A 538 -9.98 -9.81 -11.27
CA MET A 538 -11.09 -10.53 -10.65
C MET A 538 -12.19 -9.57 -10.19
N LEU A 539 -13.40 -10.09 -9.99
CA LEU A 539 -14.49 -9.36 -9.34
C LEU A 539 -14.57 -9.80 -7.87
N PHE A 540 -14.11 -8.96 -6.97
CA PHE A 540 -14.19 -9.24 -5.53
C PHE A 540 -15.53 -8.73 -4.99
N LYS A 541 -16.49 -9.65 -4.84
CA LYS A 541 -17.92 -9.37 -4.61
C LYS A 541 -18.53 -8.50 -5.73
N ASN A 542 -18.32 -7.18 -5.68
CA ASN A 542 -18.71 -6.24 -6.75
C ASN A 542 -17.64 -5.17 -7.04
N MET A 543 -16.49 -5.25 -6.35
CA MET A 543 -15.35 -4.36 -6.58
C MET A 543 -14.49 -4.96 -7.70
N PRO A 544 -14.29 -4.25 -8.82
CA PRO A 544 -13.37 -4.70 -9.86
C PRO A 544 -11.91 -4.59 -9.37
N VAL A 545 -11.13 -5.64 -9.58
CA VAL A 545 -9.72 -5.72 -9.19
C VAL A 545 -8.93 -6.01 -10.45
N LEU A 546 -7.97 -5.15 -10.76
CA LEU A 546 -7.08 -5.31 -11.91
C LEU A 546 -5.64 -5.41 -11.39
N ARG A 547 -4.88 -6.43 -11.78
CA ARG A 547 -3.46 -6.46 -11.41
C ARG A 547 -2.73 -5.33 -12.11
N SER A 548 -1.84 -4.63 -11.41
CA SER A 548 -0.94 -3.67 -12.06
C SER A 548 -0.10 -4.40 -13.12
N ASP A 549 0.29 -3.68 -14.17
CA ASP A 549 1.07 -4.27 -15.25
C ASP A 549 2.38 -3.51 -15.45
N TYR A 550 2.45 -2.66 -16.47
CA TYR A 550 3.71 -2.16 -17.00
C TYR A 550 3.90 -0.67 -16.73
N ASP A 551 5.11 -0.30 -16.33
CA ASP A 551 5.54 1.08 -16.17
C ASP A 551 6.07 1.62 -17.49
N ILE A 552 5.51 2.74 -17.94
CA ILE A 552 5.91 3.42 -19.18
C ILE A 552 6.82 4.60 -18.80
N ASN A 553 8.12 4.32 -18.82
CA ASN A 553 9.15 5.28 -18.42
C ASN A 553 9.74 6.07 -19.59
N ASP A 554 9.48 5.66 -20.84
CA ASP A 554 10.02 6.28 -22.04
C ASP A 554 9.78 7.79 -22.07
N VAL A 555 10.83 8.56 -22.36
CA VAL A 555 10.72 10.02 -22.51
C VAL A 555 10.15 10.37 -23.88
N ASN A 556 10.50 9.61 -24.92
CA ASN A 556 9.98 9.82 -26.27
C ASN A 556 8.54 9.26 -26.40
N PRO A 557 7.55 10.09 -26.78
CA PRO A 557 6.16 9.64 -26.92
C PRO A 557 5.95 8.50 -27.93
N LYS A 558 6.76 8.42 -28.99
CA LYS A 558 6.65 7.38 -30.01
C LYS A 558 7.13 6.03 -29.49
N GLU A 559 8.22 6.02 -28.72
CA GLU A 559 8.75 4.81 -28.08
C GLU A 559 7.77 4.29 -27.03
N ALA A 560 7.21 5.18 -26.21
CA ALA A 560 6.14 4.87 -25.27
C ALA A 560 4.92 4.23 -25.95
N ALA A 561 4.47 4.80 -27.07
CA ALA A 561 3.35 4.27 -27.84
C ALA A 561 3.64 2.85 -28.38
N ILE A 562 4.87 2.60 -28.85
CA ILE A 562 5.31 1.27 -29.30
C ILE A 562 5.27 0.28 -28.14
N ALA A 563 5.82 0.66 -26.97
CA ALA A 563 5.83 -0.19 -25.79
C ALA A 563 4.41 -0.58 -25.35
N ILE A 564 3.49 0.38 -25.30
CA ILE A 564 2.08 0.14 -24.96
C ILE A 564 1.42 -0.82 -25.95
N VAL A 565 1.53 -0.56 -27.25
CA VAL A 565 0.89 -1.38 -28.30
C VAL A 565 1.44 -2.82 -28.28
N ASN A 566 2.75 -2.99 -28.09
CA ASN A 566 3.36 -4.31 -27.98
C ASN A 566 2.86 -5.04 -26.73
N ARG A 567 2.82 -4.35 -25.58
CA ARG A 567 2.35 -4.95 -24.33
C ARG A 567 0.88 -5.41 -24.39
N ILE A 568 0.03 -4.64 -25.05
CA ILE A 568 -1.38 -5.02 -25.30
C ILE A 568 -1.46 -6.33 -26.10
N LYS A 569 -0.66 -6.46 -27.17
CA LYS A 569 -0.62 -7.67 -28.00
C LYS A 569 -0.09 -8.89 -27.26
N GLU A 570 0.90 -8.69 -26.38
CA GLU A 570 1.46 -9.76 -25.54
C GLU A 570 0.44 -10.32 -24.54
N ARG A 571 -0.43 -9.47 -23.97
CA ARG A 571 -1.40 -9.92 -22.94
C ARG A 571 -2.52 -10.77 -23.51
N GLY A 572 -3.06 -10.43 -24.69
CA GLY A 572 -4.01 -11.22 -25.50
C GLY A 572 -5.38 -11.62 -24.90
N GLU A 573 -5.45 -11.92 -23.61
CA GLU A 573 -6.59 -12.55 -22.93
C GLU A 573 -7.55 -11.54 -22.29
N LEU A 574 -7.03 -10.42 -21.76
CA LEU A 574 -7.83 -9.39 -21.09
C LEU A 574 -7.82 -8.09 -21.91
N PRO A 575 -8.98 -7.59 -22.37
CA PRO A 575 -9.07 -6.37 -23.18
C PRO A 575 -9.06 -5.07 -22.36
N PHE A 576 -8.57 -5.13 -21.11
CA PHE A 576 -8.48 -4.00 -20.18
C PHE A 576 -7.04 -3.80 -19.74
N HIS A 577 -6.51 -2.62 -20.03
CA HIS A 577 -5.10 -2.30 -19.88
C HIS A 577 -4.90 -1.05 -19.04
N TRP A 578 -4.03 -1.17 -18.05
CA TRP A 578 -3.64 -0.11 -17.14
C TRP A 578 -2.13 0.08 -17.28
N PHE A 579 -1.71 1.32 -17.49
CA PHE A 579 -0.29 1.67 -17.62
C PHE A 579 0.04 2.78 -16.64
N ARG A 580 1.13 2.60 -15.89
CA ARG A 580 1.64 3.63 -14.98
C ARG A 580 2.65 4.51 -15.68
N ASN A 581 2.56 5.80 -15.41
CA ASN A 581 3.42 6.82 -15.97
C ASN A 581 3.85 7.78 -14.86
N ILE A 582 5.15 7.89 -14.68
CA ILE A 582 5.78 8.69 -13.63
C ILE A 582 5.98 10.11 -14.16
N ILE A 583 5.24 11.08 -13.59
CA ILE A 583 5.44 12.53 -13.75
C ILE A 583 5.65 12.98 -15.22
N LYS A 584 4.75 12.56 -16.11
CA LYS A 584 4.75 13.01 -17.51
C LYS A 584 3.82 14.21 -17.69
N SER A 585 4.15 15.13 -18.61
CA SER A 585 3.31 16.29 -18.91
C SER A 585 2.08 15.89 -19.75
N PRO A 586 0.95 16.59 -19.65
CA PRO A 586 -0.20 16.39 -20.55
C PRO A 586 0.15 16.46 -22.03
N THR A 587 1.10 17.31 -22.43
CA THR A 587 1.62 17.34 -23.82
C THR A 587 2.16 15.97 -24.26
N TRP A 588 2.92 15.29 -23.39
CA TRP A 588 3.45 13.96 -23.66
C TRP A 588 2.33 12.94 -23.86
N TYR A 589 1.31 12.91 -22.98
CA TYR A 589 0.18 11.98 -23.11
C TYR A 589 -0.59 12.17 -24.41
N VAL A 590 -0.84 13.42 -24.82
CA VAL A 590 -1.52 13.70 -26.09
C VAL A 590 -0.73 13.11 -27.26
N GLN A 591 0.58 13.31 -27.29
CA GLN A 591 1.44 12.78 -28.34
C GLN A 591 1.49 11.24 -28.35
N VAL A 592 1.57 10.60 -27.17
CA VAL A 592 1.50 9.13 -27.05
C VAL A 592 0.18 8.62 -27.63
N VAL A 593 -0.95 9.23 -27.28
CA VAL A 593 -2.27 8.82 -27.78
C VAL A 593 -2.39 8.98 -29.29
N GLU A 594 -1.83 10.05 -29.85
CA GLU A 594 -1.78 10.26 -31.30
C GLU A 594 -0.94 9.18 -32.00
N GLU A 595 0.24 8.85 -31.48
CA GLU A 595 1.11 7.81 -32.04
C GLU A 595 0.48 6.40 -31.90
N MET A 596 -0.09 6.07 -30.74
CA MET A 596 -0.79 4.80 -30.53
C MET A 596 -1.94 4.59 -31.54
N LYS A 597 -2.75 5.62 -31.77
CA LYS A 597 -3.89 5.55 -32.71
C LYS A 597 -3.47 5.38 -34.16
N LYS A 598 -2.26 5.81 -34.54
CA LYS A 598 -1.68 5.55 -35.87
C LYS A 598 -1.32 4.07 -36.03
N MET A 599 -0.90 3.41 -34.95
CA MET A 599 -0.45 2.02 -34.93
C MET A 599 -1.60 1.03 -34.78
N ASP A 600 -2.56 1.31 -33.89
CA ASP A 600 -3.69 0.42 -33.60
C ASP A 600 -4.97 1.23 -33.29
N LYS A 601 -5.94 1.15 -34.21
CA LYS A 601 -7.22 1.85 -34.09
C LYS A 601 -8.19 1.18 -33.11
N SER A 602 -7.90 -0.03 -32.65
CA SER A 602 -8.72 -0.74 -31.66
C SER A 602 -8.56 -0.19 -30.24
N ILE A 603 -7.47 0.54 -29.97
CA ILE A 603 -7.18 1.10 -28.65
C ILE A 603 -8.16 2.23 -28.32
N CYS A 604 -8.92 2.02 -27.24
CA CYS A 604 -9.93 2.93 -26.72
C CYS A 604 -9.48 3.46 -25.37
N LEU A 605 -8.90 4.66 -25.36
CA LEU A 605 -8.55 5.37 -24.14
C LEU A 605 -9.83 5.84 -23.42
N LEU A 606 -9.94 5.53 -22.13
CA LEU A 606 -11.10 5.84 -21.29
C LEU A 606 -10.71 6.68 -20.07
N ASP A 607 -11.69 7.42 -19.55
CA ASP A 607 -11.69 7.95 -18.18
C ASP A 607 -11.88 6.83 -17.14
N ALA A 608 -11.47 7.08 -15.89
CA ALA A 608 -11.51 6.07 -14.83
C ALA A 608 -12.92 5.53 -14.52
N PRO A 609 -13.98 6.37 -14.39
CA PRO A 609 -15.33 5.86 -14.19
C PRO A 609 -15.76 4.85 -15.27
N SER A 610 -15.52 5.20 -16.54
CA SER A 610 -15.89 4.34 -17.66
C SER A 610 -15.07 3.06 -17.68
N PHE A 611 -13.75 3.16 -17.46
CA PHE A 611 -12.87 1.99 -17.47
C PHE A 611 -13.27 0.97 -16.40
N PHE A 612 -13.41 1.41 -15.15
CA PHE A 612 -13.71 0.50 -14.04
C PHE A 612 -15.16 0.00 -14.04
N GLU A 613 -16.13 0.79 -14.52
CA GLU A 613 -17.51 0.31 -14.69
C GLU A 613 -17.59 -0.77 -15.77
N LEU A 614 -16.95 -0.55 -16.93
CA LEU A 614 -16.90 -1.57 -17.98
C LEU A 614 -16.14 -2.82 -17.53
N LEU A 615 -15.05 -2.67 -16.78
CA LEU A 615 -14.32 -3.80 -16.21
C LEU A 615 -15.22 -4.60 -15.26
N ARG A 616 -15.98 -3.94 -14.39
CA ARG A 616 -16.94 -4.59 -13.48
C ARG A 616 -17.98 -5.39 -14.26
N ILE A 617 -18.60 -4.79 -15.27
CA ILE A 617 -19.63 -5.44 -16.10
C ILE A 617 -19.03 -6.64 -16.85
N TYR A 618 -17.87 -6.44 -17.49
CA TYR A 618 -17.15 -7.50 -18.21
C TYR A 618 -16.82 -8.68 -17.28
N LEU A 619 -16.28 -8.43 -16.08
CA LEU A 619 -15.93 -9.49 -15.14
C LEU A 619 -17.16 -10.23 -14.62
N LYS A 620 -18.29 -9.54 -14.47
CA LYS A 620 -19.56 -10.16 -14.08
C LYS A 620 -20.11 -11.07 -15.17
N GLU A 621 -19.97 -10.68 -16.44
CA GLU A 621 -20.40 -11.48 -17.60
C GLU A 621 -19.52 -12.69 -17.85
N ASN A 622 -18.22 -12.57 -17.57
CA ASN A 622 -17.21 -13.60 -17.82
C ASN A 622 -16.83 -14.35 -16.53
N ALA A 623 -17.65 -14.26 -15.49
CA ALA A 623 -17.39 -14.94 -14.22
C ALA A 623 -17.43 -16.47 -14.42
N PRO A 624 -16.37 -17.21 -14.03
CA PRO A 624 -16.32 -18.67 -14.21
C PRO A 624 -17.31 -19.44 -13.32
N PHE A 625 -17.84 -18.77 -12.28
CA PHE A 625 -18.74 -19.31 -11.26
C PHE A 625 -19.90 -18.33 -10.99
N ALA A 626 -20.95 -18.77 -10.29
CA ALA A 626 -22.12 -17.94 -9.98
C ALA A 626 -21.84 -16.84 -8.95
N GLY A 627 -20.69 -16.92 -8.26
CA GLY A 627 -20.23 -15.98 -7.25
C GLY A 627 -19.03 -16.57 -6.50
N GLY A 628 -18.58 -15.84 -5.48
CA GLY A 628 -17.45 -16.26 -4.65
C GLY A 628 -16.09 -15.90 -5.23
N THR A 629 -15.06 -16.03 -4.40
CA THR A 629 -13.65 -15.80 -4.77
C THR A 629 -12.79 -17.06 -4.69
N GLY A 630 -13.37 -18.15 -4.21
CA GLY A 630 -12.69 -19.42 -3.99
C GLY A 630 -11.87 -19.48 -2.70
N SER A 631 -12.00 -18.48 -1.83
CA SER A 631 -11.50 -18.52 -0.45
C SER A 631 -12.41 -19.37 0.44
N ARG A 632 -11.94 -19.73 1.65
CA ARG A 632 -12.75 -20.53 2.58
C ARG A 632 -13.93 -19.73 3.11
N GLU A 633 -13.76 -18.41 3.23
CA GLU A 633 -14.74 -17.45 3.72
C GLU A 633 -15.78 -17.07 2.64
N ASP A 634 -15.46 -17.25 1.36
CA ASP A 634 -16.31 -16.95 0.20
C ASP A 634 -16.03 -17.91 -0.96
N PRO A 635 -16.46 -19.18 -0.82
CA PRO A 635 -16.20 -20.23 -1.80
C PRO A 635 -16.86 -19.92 -3.14
N PHE A 636 -16.30 -20.42 -4.23
CA PHE A 636 -16.92 -20.31 -5.53
C PHE A 636 -18.27 -21.02 -5.55
N LEU A 637 -19.31 -20.29 -5.93
CA LEU A 637 -20.68 -20.79 -5.98
C LEU A 637 -20.94 -21.48 -7.32
N ILE A 638 -21.42 -22.71 -7.26
CA ILE A 638 -21.67 -23.54 -8.44
C ILE A 638 -23.17 -23.81 -8.55
N SER A 639 -23.75 -23.36 -9.66
CA SER A 639 -25.16 -23.53 -9.98
C SER A 639 -25.41 -24.32 -11.28
N THR A 640 -24.38 -24.58 -12.08
CA THR A 640 -24.50 -25.29 -13.37
C THR A 640 -23.39 -26.33 -13.59
N PRO A 641 -23.62 -27.37 -14.40
CA PRO A 641 -22.59 -28.34 -14.79
C PRO A 641 -21.34 -27.71 -15.41
N GLN A 642 -21.50 -26.65 -16.22
CA GLN A 642 -20.37 -25.94 -16.82
C GLN A 642 -19.49 -25.23 -15.77
N GLN A 643 -20.11 -24.63 -14.75
CA GLN A 643 -19.37 -24.04 -13.63
C GLN A 643 -18.66 -25.13 -12.81
N PHE A 644 -19.27 -26.30 -12.65
CA PHE A 644 -18.62 -27.44 -12.01
C PHE A 644 -17.40 -27.94 -12.82
N ASP A 645 -17.48 -27.95 -14.15
CA ASP A 645 -16.34 -28.29 -15.02
C ASP A 645 -15.18 -27.27 -14.88
N ASN A 646 -15.50 -26.00 -14.68
CA ASN A 646 -14.50 -24.94 -14.48
C ASN A 646 -13.62 -25.15 -13.23
N ILE A 647 -14.02 -25.97 -12.25
CA ILE A 647 -13.21 -26.32 -11.07
C ILE A 647 -11.81 -26.81 -11.46
N ARG A 648 -11.65 -27.43 -12.63
CA ARG A 648 -10.34 -27.87 -13.15
C ARG A 648 -9.30 -26.75 -13.18
N ARG A 649 -9.71 -25.51 -13.43
CA ARG A 649 -8.80 -24.36 -13.48
C ARG A 649 -8.47 -23.79 -12.08
N TYR A 650 -9.12 -24.31 -11.03
CA TYR A 650 -9.09 -23.76 -9.67
C TYR A 650 -8.98 -24.86 -8.58
N ARG A 651 -8.38 -26.02 -8.90
CA ARG A 651 -8.42 -27.28 -8.11
C ARG A 651 -8.02 -27.22 -6.63
N SER A 652 -7.30 -26.18 -6.21
CA SER A 652 -6.85 -25.95 -4.84
C SER A 652 -7.74 -24.98 -4.05
N GLN A 653 -8.81 -24.45 -4.65
CA GLN A 653 -9.68 -23.45 -4.05
C GLN A 653 -10.92 -24.07 -3.36
N CYS A 654 -11.76 -23.23 -2.79
CA CYS A 654 -12.97 -23.62 -2.07
C CYS A 654 -14.23 -23.44 -2.94
N PHE A 655 -15.13 -24.41 -2.90
CA PHE A 655 -16.31 -24.48 -3.75
C PHE A 655 -17.55 -24.85 -2.94
N GLN A 656 -18.70 -24.31 -3.34
CA GLN A 656 -19.98 -24.62 -2.73
C GLN A 656 -21.07 -24.77 -3.81
N LEU A 657 -21.82 -25.87 -3.76
CA LEU A 657 -23.03 -26.01 -4.58
C LEU A 657 -24.15 -25.12 -4.03
N VAL A 658 -24.86 -24.45 -4.94
CA VAL A 658 -26.07 -23.67 -4.61
C VAL A 658 -27.32 -24.16 -5.36
N ASN A 659 -27.17 -25.17 -6.22
CA ASN A 659 -28.26 -25.87 -6.93
C ASN A 659 -27.85 -27.32 -7.22
N ASP A 660 -28.84 -28.18 -7.46
CA ASP A 660 -28.61 -29.51 -8.02
C ASP A 660 -28.09 -29.41 -9.46
N LEU A 661 -27.09 -30.23 -9.80
CA LEU A 661 -26.43 -30.24 -11.10
C LEU A 661 -26.81 -31.48 -11.90
N ASP A 662 -27.52 -31.29 -13.01
CA ASP A 662 -27.89 -32.36 -13.94
C ASP A 662 -26.93 -32.46 -15.14
N PHE A 663 -26.26 -33.60 -15.30
CA PHE A 663 -25.29 -33.85 -16.36
C PHE A 663 -25.86 -34.62 -17.57
N SER A 664 -27.18 -34.87 -17.63
CA SER A 664 -27.81 -35.63 -18.72
C SER A 664 -27.46 -35.12 -20.12
N ASP A 665 -27.44 -33.80 -20.29
CA ASP A 665 -27.20 -33.11 -21.57
C ASP A 665 -25.84 -32.39 -21.59
N TYR A 666 -24.97 -32.67 -20.63
CA TYR A 666 -23.70 -31.99 -20.51
C TYR A 666 -22.64 -32.57 -21.46
N VAL A 667 -22.03 -31.68 -22.26
CA VAL A 667 -20.86 -31.97 -23.09
C VAL A 667 -19.81 -30.90 -22.79
N ARG A 668 -18.54 -31.31 -22.65
CA ARG A 668 -17.45 -30.36 -22.41
C ARG A 668 -17.22 -29.47 -23.63
N GLU A 669 -16.64 -28.28 -23.42
CA GLU A 669 -16.37 -27.30 -24.49
C GLU A 669 -15.48 -27.86 -25.61
N ASP A 670 -14.61 -28.84 -25.30
CA ASP A 670 -13.76 -29.53 -26.27
C ASP A 670 -14.50 -30.63 -27.08
N GLY A 671 -15.82 -30.74 -26.89
CA GLY A 671 -16.67 -31.75 -27.54
C GLY A 671 -16.53 -33.16 -26.95
N GLN A 672 -15.74 -33.33 -25.88
CA GLN A 672 -15.55 -34.63 -25.25
C GLN A 672 -16.56 -34.88 -24.12
N SER A 673 -16.72 -36.16 -23.75
CA SER A 673 -17.44 -36.55 -22.54
C SER A 673 -16.64 -36.18 -21.27
N TRP A 674 -17.30 -36.30 -20.12
CA TRP A 674 -16.74 -35.97 -18.81
C TRP A 674 -15.33 -36.54 -18.59
N TRP A 675 -14.43 -35.73 -18.03
CA TRP A 675 -13.11 -36.15 -17.54
C TRP A 675 -13.03 -35.91 -16.03
N PRO A 676 -12.26 -36.64 -15.23
CA PRO A 676 -12.21 -36.39 -13.78
C PRO A 676 -11.57 -35.04 -13.44
N LEU A 677 -12.05 -34.35 -12.39
CA LEU A 677 -11.55 -33.01 -12.06
C LEU A 677 -10.04 -33.01 -11.77
N GLY A 678 -9.53 -33.92 -10.94
CA GLY A 678 -8.11 -34.08 -10.64
C GLY A 678 -7.44 -35.21 -11.42
N GLU A 679 -6.21 -35.00 -11.87
CA GLU A 679 -5.47 -35.96 -12.69
C GLU A 679 -4.40 -36.74 -11.92
N TRP A 680 -4.04 -37.90 -12.45
CA TRP A 680 -2.90 -38.67 -11.94
C TRP A 680 -1.58 -38.12 -12.50
N GLY A 681 -0.65 -37.80 -11.60
CA GLY A 681 0.69 -37.33 -11.95
C GLY A 681 1.75 -37.66 -10.90
N SER A 682 3.00 -37.76 -11.35
CA SER A 682 4.23 -37.78 -10.53
C SER A 682 5.06 -36.53 -10.84
N GLY A 683 5.82 -36.01 -9.87
CA GLY A 683 6.57 -34.76 -10.03
C GLY A 683 5.63 -33.56 -10.17
N ASP A 684 5.94 -32.62 -11.07
CA ASP A 684 5.16 -31.38 -11.27
C ASP A 684 3.68 -31.63 -11.61
N LYS A 685 3.35 -32.77 -12.23
CA LYS A 685 1.96 -33.17 -12.53
C LYS A 685 1.14 -33.54 -11.28
N ALA A 686 1.76 -33.66 -10.10
CA ALA A 686 1.01 -33.81 -8.86
C ALA A 686 0.17 -32.56 -8.52
N LEU A 687 0.54 -31.38 -9.05
CA LEU A 687 -0.21 -30.14 -8.93
C LEU A 687 -1.58 -30.17 -9.66
N GLU A 688 -1.83 -31.18 -10.49
CA GLU A 688 -3.08 -31.35 -11.24
C GLU A 688 -4.14 -32.17 -10.47
N ARG A 689 -3.84 -32.60 -9.24
CA ARG A 689 -4.79 -33.26 -8.33
C ARG A 689 -5.79 -32.25 -7.76
N PHE A 690 -6.96 -32.73 -7.35
CA PHE A 690 -7.88 -31.89 -6.58
C PHE A 690 -7.44 -31.85 -5.11
N SER A 691 -7.13 -30.66 -4.60
CA SER A 691 -6.65 -30.42 -3.24
C SER A 691 -7.48 -29.38 -2.47
N GLY A 692 -8.55 -28.88 -3.09
CA GLY A 692 -9.42 -27.87 -2.54
C GLY A 692 -10.46 -28.38 -1.53
N PHE A 693 -11.34 -27.46 -1.14
CA PHE A 693 -12.54 -27.74 -0.34
C PHE A 693 -13.77 -27.72 -1.22
N PHE A 694 -14.63 -28.73 -1.10
CA PHE A 694 -15.88 -28.82 -1.84
C PHE A 694 -17.04 -29.13 -0.88
N ASP A 695 -17.97 -28.17 -0.75
CA ASP A 695 -19.20 -28.33 0.03
C ASP A 695 -20.41 -28.51 -0.91
N GLY A 696 -20.99 -29.70 -0.91
CA GLY A 696 -22.21 -29.97 -1.66
C GLY A 696 -23.45 -29.26 -1.09
N SER A 697 -23.40 -28.74 0.14
CA SER A 697 -24.51 -28.05 0.81
C SER A 697 -25.85 -28.82 0.79
N GLY A 698 -25.80 -30.15 0.65
CA GLY A 698 -26.96 -31.03 0.53
C GLY A 698 -27.57 -31.17 -0.87
N TYR A 699 -27.04 -30.45 -1.87
CA TYR A 699 -27.42 -30.54 -3.29
C TYR A 699 -26.80 -31.77 -3.96
N SER A 700 -27.33 -32.12 -5.14
CA SER A 700 -26.90 -33.32 -5.88
C SER A 700 -26.12 -33.04 -7.16
N ILE A 701 -25.20 -33.94 -7.49
CA ILE A 701 -24.68 -34.15 -8.85
C ILE A 701 -25.40 -35.37 -9.40
N ARG A 702 -26.14 -35.22 -10.50
CA ARG A 702 -26.97 -36.29 -11.07
C ARG A 702 -26.67 -36.59 -12.53
N ASN A 703 -26.96 -37.83 -12.93
CA ASN A 703 -26.97 -38.29 -14.32
C ASN A 703 -25.62 -38.17 -15.07
N LEU A 704 -24.50 -38.06 -14.34
CA LEU A 704 -23.18 -38.02 -14.97
C LEU A 704 -22.80 -39.43 -15.44
N SER A 705 -22.64 -39.59 -16.75
CA SER A 705 -22.27 -40.87 -17.37
C SER A 705 -20.99 -40.75 -18.17
N VAL A 706 -20.01 -41.61 -17.86
CA VAL A 706 -18.75 -41.70 -18.61
C VAL A 706 -18.31 -43.15 -18.74
N GLU A 707 -17.95 -43.53 -19.96
CA GLU A 707 -17.48 -44.88 -20.32
C GLU A 707 -16.26 -44.76 -21.23
N ARG A 708 -15.07 -45.09 -20.71
CA ARG A 708 -13.80 -44.95 -21.43
C ARG A 708 -12.69 -45.78 -20.80
N LYS A 709 -11.81 -46.34 -21.63
CA LYS A 709 -10.58 -47.03 -21.19
C LYS A 709 -9.57 -45.99 -20.66
N ALA A 710 -9.73 -45.60 -19.40
CA ALA A 710 -8.86 -44.66 -18.68
C ALA A 710 -8.79 -45.02 -17.18
N HIS A 711 -7.65 -44.72 -16.56
CA HIS A 711 -7.43 -44.84 -15.12
C HIS A 711 -8.07 -43.68 -14.35
N ASP A 712 -8.41 -43.92 -13.07
CA ASP A 712 -8.90 -42.91 -12.13
C ASP A 712 -10.20 -42.21 -12.54
N LEU A 713 -10.92 -42.80 -13.50
CA LEU A 713 -12.19 -42.29 -13.98
C LEU A 713 -13.20 -42.21 -12.82
N SER A 714 -13.74 -41.01 -12.60
CA SER A 714 -14.62 -40.65 -11.49
C SER A 714 -15.07 -39.18 -11.65
N ILE A 715 -15.84 -38.64 -10.70
CA ILE A 715 -16.19 -37.22 -10.68
C ILE A 715 -14.94 -36.36 -10.37
N PHE A 716 -14.32 -36.56 -9.21
CA PHE A 716 -13.19 -35.73 -8.75
C PHE A 716 -11.82 -36.25 -9.18
N GLY A 717 -11.72 -37.47 -9.72
CA GLY A 717 -10.45 -38.04 -10.14
C GLY A 717 -9.56 -38.40 -8.97
N VAL A 718 -8.33 -37.92 -9.02
CA VAL A 718 -7.35 -38.08 -7.94
C VAL A 718 -7.43 -36.88 -7.00
N THR A 719 -7.59 -37.17 -5.71
CA THR A 719 -7.62 -36.13 -4.65
C THR A 719 -6.40 -36.25 -3.74
N GLU A 720 -5.86 -35.11 -3.33
CA GLU A 720 -4.76 -35.05 -2.36
C GLU A 720 -4.92 -33.88 -1.38
N GLY A 721 -5.02 -34.17 -0.08
CA GLY A 721 -5.19 -33.12 0.94
C GLY A 721 -6.53 -32.39 0.87
N ALA A 722 -7.50 -32.93 0.14
CA ALA A 722 -8.79 -32.28 -0.11
C ALA A 722 -9.80 -32.53 1.02
N GLU A 723 -10.87 -31.73 1.00
CA GLU A 723 -12.06 -31.92 1.84
C GLU A 723 -13.31 -31.90 0.95
N ILE A 724 -14.10 -32.99 0.94
CA ILE A 724 -15.36 -33.08 0.18
C ILE A 724 -16.48 -33.43 1.16
N VAL A 725 -17.47 -32.55 1.29
CA VAL A 725 -18.52 -32.66 2.31
C VAL A 725 -19.94 -32.43 1.77
N ASN A 726 -20.94 -32.96 2.48
CA ASN A 726 -22.38 -32.65 2.30
C ASN A 726 -22.91 -32.81 0.86
N LEU A 727 -22.50 -33.85 0.14
CA LEU A 727 -22.81 -34.01 -1.28
C LEU A 727 -23.70 -35.23 -1.54
N LYS A 728 -24.69 -35.07 -2.43
CA LYS A 728 -25.41 -36.20 -3.01
C LYS A 728 -24.90 -36.48 -4.43
N VAL A 729 -24.77 -37.76 -4.80
CA VAL A 729 -24.42 -38.19 -6.15
C VAL A 729 -25.47 -39.20 -6.60
N GLU A 730 -26.23 -38.88 -7.65
CA GLU A 730 -27.45 -39.62 -7.99
C GLU A 730 -27.42 -40.11 -9.45
N ASN A 731 -27.71 -41.39 -9.67
CA ASN A 731 -27.84 -41.96 -11.01
C ASN A 731 -26.62 -41.72 -11.93
N CYS A 732 -25.40 -41.75 -11.37
CA CYS A 732 -24.17 -41.59 -12.14
C CYS A 732 -23.63 -42.94 -12.62
N LYS A 733 -22.96 -42.98 -13.78
CA LYS A 733 -22.39 -44.19 -14.39
C LYS A 733 -20.92 -43.97 -14.72
N ILE A 734 -20.02 -44.67 -14.03
CA ILE A 734 -18.57 -44.60 -14.25
C ILE A 734 -18.06 -45.96 -14.71
N ILE A 735 -17.66 -46.09 -15.99
CA ILE A 735 -17.13 -47.34 -16.56
C ILE A 735 -15.73 -47.09 -17.14
N GLY A 736 -14.74 -47.83 -16.65
CA GLY A 736 -13.35 -47.62 -17.07
C GLY A 736 -12.40 -48.78 -16.75
N GLU A 737 -11.13 -48.44 -16.55
CA GLU A 737 -10.07 -49.37 -16.14
C GLU A 737 -9.21 -48.84 -14.98
N GLY A 738 -8.30 -49.66 -14.45
CA GLY A 738 -7.37 -49.23 -13.40
C GLY A 738 -8.03 -49.09 -12.02
N ARG A 739 -8.04 -47.89 -11.45
CA ARG A 739 -8.64 -47.59 -10.15
C ARG A 739 -9.89 -46.73 -10.35
N LEU A 740 -11.04 -47.19 -9.91
CA LEU A 740 -12.30 -46.47 -10.09
C LEU A 740 -13.01 -46.23 -8.76
N GLY A 741 -13.77 -45.15 -8.73
CA GLY A 741 -14.81 -44.88 -7.74
C GLY A 741 -15.84 -43.93 -8.34
N VAL A 742 -17.05 -43.88 -7.79
CA VAL A 742 -18.05 -42.90 -8.26
C VAL A 742 -17.54 -41.48 -8.01
N LEU A 743 -17.09 -41.20 -6.78
CA LEU A 743 -16.63 -39.87 -6.38
C LEU A 743 -15.16 -39.63 -6.73
N THR A 744 -14.26 -40.56 -6.37
CA THR A 744 -12.81 -40.42 -6.60
C THR A 744 -12.17 -41.72 -7.07
N GLY A 745 -11.25 -41.65 -8.04
CA GLY A 745 -10.46 -42.78 -8.52
C GLY A 745 -9.36 -43.20 -7.54
N ALA A 746 -8.67 -42.24 -6.93
CA ALA A 746 -7.71 -42.46 -5.85
C ALA A 746 -7.72 -41.29 -4.85
N THR A 747 -7.47 -41.59 -3.58
CA THR A 747 -7.72 -40.66 -2.47
C THR A 747 -6.53 -40.63 -1.52
N PHE A 748 -5.83 -39.50 -1.44
CA PHE A 748 -4.60 -39.33 -0.64
C PHE A 748 -4.76 -38.24 0.41
N SER A 749 -4.60 -38.55 1.69
CA SER A 749 -4.70 -37.56 2.77
C SER A 749 -5.98 -36.69 2.70
N THR A 750 -7.08 -37.23 2.15
CA THR A 750 -8.32 -36.50 1.86
C THR A 750 -9.38 -36.88 2.89
N LYS A 751 -10.24 -35.91 3.23
CA LYS A 751 -11.42 -36.11 4.06
C LYS A 751 -12.68 -36.09 3.21
N ILE A 752 -13.49 -37.15 3.30
CA ILE A 752 -14.81 -37.25 2.67
C ILE A 752 -15.84 -37.48 3.77
N GLU A 753 -16.78 -36.54 3.95
CA GLU A 753 -17.75 -36.61 5.05
C GLU A 753 -19.18 -36.29 4.59
N GLN A 754 -20.17 -37.03 5.05
CA GLN A 754 -21.59 -36.79 4.72
C GLN A 754 -21.88 -36.80 3.21
N VAL A 755 -21.30 -37.79 2.49
CA VAL A 755 -21.56 -38.00 1.06
C VAL A 755 -22.49 -39.19 0.85
N CYS A 756 -23.55 -38.99 0.07
CA CYS A 756 -24.53 -40.02 -0.27
C CYS A 756 -24.51 -40.33 -1.77
N VAL A 757 -24.21 -41.57 -2.14
CA VAL A 757 -24.29 -42.07 -3.53
C VAL A 757 -25.58 -42.88 -3.69
N LEU A 758 -26.46 -42.48 -4.60
CA LEU A 758 -27.76 -43.09 -4.85
C LEU A 758 -27.83 -43.64 -6.27
N ASN A 759 -28.23 -44.91 -6.40
CA ASN A 759 -28.51 -45.59 -7.68
C ASN A 759 -27.42 -45.44 -8.76
N SER A 760 -26.15 -45.35 -8.35
CA SER A 760 -25.03 -45.11 -9.26
C SER A 760 -24.24 -46.39 -9.55
N GLN A 761 -23.54 -46.42 -10.68
CA GLN A 761 -22.79 -47.56 -11.18
C GLN A 761 -21.30 -47.24 -11.27
N CYS A 762 -20.45 -48.13 -10.78
CA CYS A 762 -19.00 -48.04 -10.94
C CYS A 762 -18.43 -49.39 -11.41
N GLU A 763 -18.08 -49.50 -12.68
CA GLU A 763 -17.70 -50.79 -13.28
C GLU A 763 -16.32 -50.72 -13.95
N ASN A 764 -15.38 -51.48 -13.40
CA ASN A 764 -14.07 -51.69 -14.00
C ASN A 764 -14.11 -52.90 -14.94
N ARG A 765 -14.76 -52.74 -16.09
CA ARG A 765 -14.98 -53.80 -17.09
C ARG A 765 -14.07 -53.72 -18.31
N LEU A 766 -13.37 -52.61 -18.50
CA LEU A 766 -12.53 -52.36 -19.68
C LEU A 766 -11.06 -52.75 -19.47
N SER A 767 -10.68 -53.17 -18.26
CA SER A 767 -9.31 -53.54 -17.91
C SER A 767 -8.92 -54.96 -18.34
N ASP A 768 -7.73 -55.05 -18.95
CA ASP A 768 -7.02 -56.30 -19.26
C ASP A 768 -6.07 -56.72 -18.11
N HIS A 769 -5.70 -55.81 -17.19
CA HIS A 769 -4.78 -56.03 -16.07
C HIS A 769 -5.08 -55.04 -14.93
N GLY A 770 -5.26 -55.50 -13.68
CA GLY A 770 -5.50 -54.58 -12.56
C GLY A 770 -6.90 -53.95 -12.62
N SER A 771 -7.83 -54.47 -11.83
CA SER A 771 -9.23 -54.05 -11.84
C SER A 771 -9.71 -53.75 -10.43
N ASN A 772 -9.73 -52.46 -10.07
CA ASN A 772 -10.19 -51.97 -8.78
C ASN A 772 -11.40 -51.03 -8.95
N ALA A 773 -12.45 -51.23 -8.16
CA ALA A 773 -13.59 -50.30 -8.10
C ALA A 773 -14.18 -50.20 -6.68
N GLY A 774 -14.62 -49.01 -6.29
CA GLY A 774 -15.40 -48.83 -5.07
C GLY A 774 -16.66 -48.01 -5.30
N GLY A 775 -17.69 -48.25 -4.49
CA GLY A 775 -18.97 -47.53 -4.62
C GLY A 775 -18.88 -46.03 -4.36
N LEU A 776 -17.88 -45.59 -3.59
CA LEU A 776 -17.58 -44.17 -3.36
C LEU A 776 -16.19 -43.81 -3.90
N THR A 777 -15.15 -44.53 -3.47
CA THR A 777 -13.76 -44.23 -3.81
C THR A 777 -13.05 -45.45 -4.38
N GLY A 778 -12.02 -45.25 -5.20
CA GLY A 778 -11.00 -46.28 -5.41
C GLY A 778 -10.12 -46.46 -4.17
N PRO A 779 -8.80 -46.68 -4.32
CA PRO A 779 -7.90 -46.87 -3.18
C PRO A 779 -7.79 -45.64 -2.27
N LEU A 780 -7.83 -45.90 -0.96
CA LEU A 780 -7.65 -44.91 0.12
C LEU A 780 -6.23 -44.97 0.71
N TYR A 781 -5.58 -43.82 0.83
CA TYR A 781 -4.27 -43.65 1.45
C TYR A 781 -4.32 -42.51 2.46
N ARG A 782 -3.97 -42.75 3.74
CA ARG A 782 -4.01 -41.74 4.82
C ARG A 782 -5.30 -40.90 4.88
N SER A 783 -6.41 -41.47 4.45
CA SER A 783 -7.66 -40.71 4.20
C SER A 783 -8.76 -41.10 5.18
N VAL A 784 -9.74 -40.21 5.35
CA VAL A 784 -10.89 -40.44 6.25
C VAL A 784 -12.17 -40.34 5.45
N VAL A 785 -12.96 -41.43 5.45
CA VAL A 785 -14.33 -41.46 4.93
C VAL A 785 -15.28 -41.61 6.11
N LYS A 786 -16.18 -40.65 6.31
CA LYS A 786 -17.03 -40.60 7.50
C LYS A 786 -18.49 -40.29 7.18
N SER A 787 -19.43 -41.02 7.78
CA SER A 787 -20.86 -40.77 7.64
C SER A 787 -21.34 -40.75 6.18
N CYS A 788 -20.77 -41.63 5.35
CA CYS A 788 -21.11 -41.75 3.94
C CYS A 788 -21.98 -42.99 3.68
N SER A 789 -22.88 -42.91 2.70
CA SER A 789 -23.77 -44.01 2.34
C SER A 789 -23.81 -44.28 0.85
N ILE A 790 -23.81 -45.56 0.45
CA ILE A 790 -24.06 -45.98 -0.94
C ILE A 790 -25.36 -46.77 -0.94
N GLN A 791 -26.37 -46.28 -1.66
CA GLN A 791 -27.70 -46.87 -1.70
C GLN A 791 -28.12 -47.21 -3.13
N GLY A 792 -28.39 -48.49 -3.39
CA GLY A 792 -28.73 -48.99 -4.73
C GLY A 792 -27.55 -48.96 -5.71
N GLY A 793 -27.82 -49.28 -6.98
CA GLY A 793 -26.79 -49.34 -8.03
C GLY A 793 -25.88 -50.58 -7.95
N ASN A 794 -24.75 -50.54 -8.67
CA ASN A 794 -23.80 -51.66 -8.72
C ASN A 794 -22.33 -51.21 -8.74
N VAL A 795 -21.46 -52.07 -8.22
CA VAL A 795 -20.01 -51.90 -8.28
C VAL A 795 -19.38 -53.19 -8.76
N TYR A 796 -18.57 -53.13 -9.81
CA TYR A 796 -17.93 -54.31 -10.41
C TYR A 796 -16.43 -54.09 -10.58
N ALA A 797 -15.61 -55.06 -10.16
CA ALA A 797 -14.20 -55.15 -10.55
C ALA A 797 -13.66 -56.58 -10.44
N LYS A 798 -12.68 -56.97 -11.27
CA LYS A 798 -12.11 -58.33 -11.23
C LYS A 798 -11.26 -58.56 -9.97
N ASP A 799 -10.39 -57.61 -9.60
CA ASP A 799 -9.34 -57.87 -8.59
C ASP A 799 -9.73 -57.39 -7.19
N CYS A 800 -10.24 -56.16 -7.06
CA CYS A 800 -10.53 -55.58 -5.77
C CYS A 800 -11.77 -54.67 -5.82
N VAL A 801 -12.87 -55.13 -5.23
CA VAL A 801 -14.14 -54.42 -5.24
C VAL A 801 -14.67 -54.21 -3.81
N GLY A 802 -15.15 -53.00 -3.53
CA GLY A 802 -15.76 -52.68 -2.23
C GLY A 802 -16.95 -51.75 -2.30
N GLY A 803 -17.90 -51.90 -1.37
CA GLY A 803 -19.10 -51.05 -1.33
C GLY A 803 -18.82 -49.57 -1.05
N ILE A 804 -17.74 -49.27 -0.33
CA ILE A 804 -17.24 -47.91 -0.06
C ILE A 804 -15.95 -47.67 -0.86
N SER A 805 -14.91 -48.48 -0.60
CA SER A 805 -13.59 -48.31 -1.21
C SER A 805 -13.06 -49.62 -1.80
N SER A 806 -12.29 -49.54 -2.89
CA SER A 806 -11.68 -50.77 -3.44
C SER A 806 -10.64 -51.35 -2.47
N SER A 807 -9.73 -50.52 -1.95
CA SER A 807 -8.75 -50.90 -0.94
C SER A 807 -8.40 -49.74 -0.03
N MET A 808 -7.77 -50.01 1.11
CA MET A 808 -7.31 -48.98 2.04
C MET A 808 -5.96 -49.33 2.69
N SER A 809 -5.14 -48.32 2.97
CA SER A 809 -3.94 -48.43 3.81
C SER A 809 -4.27 -48.50 5.30
N LYS A 810 -3.36 -49.04 6.13
CA LYS A 810 -3.52 -49.16 7.60
C LYS A 810 -3.85 -47.85 8.32
N ASP A 811 -3.44 -46.71 7.77
CA ASP A 811 -3.62 -45.38 8.33
C ASP A 811 -4.87 -44.65 7.80
N SER A 812 -5.65 -45.28 6.91
CA SER A 812 -6.96 -44.77 6.47
C SER A 812 -8.08 -45.21 7.42
N LYS A 813 -9.20 -44.48 7.44
CA LYS A 813 -10.36 -44.78 8.30
C LYS A 813 -11.67 -44.69 7.53
N ILE A 814 -12.56 -45.65 7.77
CA ILE A 814 -13.97 -45.63 7.33
C ILE A 814 -14.83 -45.69 8.59
N ILE A 815 -15.65 -44.67 8.83
CA ILE A 815 -16.34 -44.44 10.11
C ILE A 815 -17.81 -44.13 9.83
N ASP A 816 -18.74 -44.82 10.51
CA ASP A 816 -20.19 -44.58 10.39
C ASP A 816 -20.73 -44.62 8.96
N CYS A 817 -20.17 -45.48 8.12
CA CYS A 817 -20.57 -45.62 6.73
C CYS A 817 -21.34 -46.93 6.50
N TYR A 818 -22.17 -46.97 5.46
CA TYR A 818 -22.80 -48.22 5.00
C TYR A 818 -22.95 -48.27 3.48
N SER A 819 -23.10 -49.49 2.96
CA SER A 819 -23.43 -49.74 1.56
C SER A 819 -24.47 -50.85 1.45
N ASN A 820 -25.48 -50.66 0.59
CA ASN A 820 -26.45 -51.70 0.21
C ASN A 820 -26.49 -51.95 -1.31
N CYS A 821 -25.49 -51.46 -2.05
CA CYS A 821 -25.41 -51.68 -3.49
C CYS A 821 -25.06 -53.13 -3.84
N ARG A 822 -25.29 -53.51 -5.10
CA ARG A 822 -24.85 -54.81 -5.62
C ARG A 822 -23.35 -54.77 -5.88
N ILE A 823 -22.59 -55.65 -5.23
CA ILE A 823 -21.12 -55.71 -5.35
C ILE A 823 -20.74 -57.01 -6.05
N GLU A 824 -19.95 -56.91 -7.12
CA GLU A 824 -19.51 -58.06 -7.93
C GLU A 824 -17.99 -58.03 -8.16
N GLY A 825 -17.31 -59.14 -7.89
CA GLY A 825 -15.90 -59.29 -8.22
C GLY A 825 -15.40 -60.72 -8.12
N ILE A 826 -14.13 -60.94 -8.46
CA ILE A 826 -13.54 -62.29 -8.60
C ILE A 826 -12.58 -62.60 -7.45
N ILE A 827 -11.64 -61.70 -7.14
CA ILE A 827 -10.55 -61.98 -6.18
C ILE A 827 -10.88 -61.45 -4.78
N ASN A 828 -10.84 -60.13 -4.56
CA ASN A 828 -11.12 -59.52 -3.25
C ASN A 828 -12.44 -58.74 -3.31
N VAL A 829 -13.44 -59.21 -2.57
CA VAL A 829 -14.81 -58.66 -2.56
C VAL A 829 -15.19 -58.34 -1.12
N GLY A 830 -15.52 -57.08 -0.82
CA GLY A 830 -15.92 -56.67 0.52
C GLY A 830 -17.14 -55.75 0.53
N GLY A 831 -18.06 -55.94 1.49
CA GLY A 831 -19.24 -55.08 1.64
C GLY A 831 -18.91 -53.61 1.91
N MET A 832 -17.77 -53.35 2.56
CA MET A 832 -17.26 -52.00 2.84
C MET A 832 -15.98 -51.73 2.03
N THR A 833 -14.93 -52.52 2.26
CA THR A 833 -13.66 -52.38 1.55
C THR A 833 -13.22 -53.73 1.01
N GLY A 834 -12.75 -53.78 -0.24
CA GLY A 834 -12.29 -55.02 -0.87
C GLY A 834 -11.04 -55.59 -0.21
N LYS A 835 -10.05 -54.73 0.10
CA LYS A 835 -8.79 -55.13 0.76
C LYS A 835 -8.24 -54.07 1.71
N VAL A 836 -7.79 -54.49 2.89
CA VAL A 836 -6.98 -53.66 3.80
C VAL A 836 -5.52 -54.07 3.63
N ASN A 837 -4.66 -53.11 3.24
CA ASN A 837 -3.22 -53.33 3.00
C ASN A 837 -2.37 -53.11 4.24
#